data_AF-A0A9D8MIL7-F1
#
_entry.id   AF-A0A9D8MIL7-F1
#
_cell.length_a   1.000
_cell.length_b   1.000
_cell.length_c   1.000
_cell.angle_alpha   90.00
_cell.angle_beta   90.00
_cell.angle_gamma   90.00
#
_symmetry.space_group_name_H-M   'P 1'
#
loop_
_entity.id
_entity.type
_entity.pdbx_description
1 polymer ?
#
loop_
_entity_poly.entity_id
_entity_poly.type
_entity_poly.pdbx_seq_one_letter_code
_entity_poly.pdbx_strand_id
1 'polypeptide(L)'
;MSERTSIQTWLTTAFMTATLGVTVSSCVDTIDMSNRYTFTGKTIAQYLEENDESFSHFVYILKRGEKFNLMKAYGTYTCFAPTNEAVERYLFEQDSIYHASLLPDSKKVIWTGITSPKLEELSDSMCTVIANTHILGDSYLTTEMEGDVVPTKNLNDRYLTMSFGNDAKTLQSIMYINGAQIISPDEQMENGVVHAISSVLNPSSNTVPAVIEGMPFLSIFSEALVKTGLEDKLQDYKDFSYVDGESYAGNYDGNGNSSFPPTRYYGFTAFCEPDELFHSLDIYSIDDLYARCKEWYPKATDADFTSPNNALYKFVAYHLVNKKLLYTRLVCYNLTLETYNSEVNLVKRSDRFEYYETMQGTLMKVTRPLSNAKYQTDVLVNYSRDLTNASNPYRSTCGERNIPVNIKIYDPSVISQDSIHYPGFMQEALNGSIHLLDNVLIYDEDVMSGYVLNEIMRFDFSSLVPEFTNNEVRWCSRGKAGILKTNEYYIPKGYGSNLVYNTEETRLYYLCPNQTWHNYQGDEMMGLGAFDFKYKMPPVPEGTYEIRMGYSANNNRHVIQFYVDDEVTGIPVDLRILLNTPNIGYIADAQTDDNGIANDKNMKNRGYVKGPTTYYYNGSILARNDNSVVRKVITTKYLGPGEHWVRFKNVKEDDNGKAQFMHDYLEIVPVGYLRREDIPLEEKRK
;
A
#
# COMPACT_ATOMS: atom_id res chain seq x y z
N MET A 1 -52.41 37.97 -51.55
CA MET A 1 -51.43 38.86 -50.90
C MET A 1 -50.21 38.03 -50.58
N SER A 2 -49.01 38.23 -51.10
CA SER A 2 -48.54 38.81 -52.38
C SER A 2 -47.12 38.22 -52.53
N GLU A 3 -46.88 37.34 -53.51
CA GLU A 3 -46.15 37.69 -54.75
C GLU A 3 -44.66 38.09 -54.51
N ARG A 4 -43.67 37.64 -55.29
CA ARG A 4 -43.71 37.35 -56.74
C ARG A 4 -42.45 36.60 -57.24
N THR A 5 -42.62 35.60 -58.14
CA THR A 5 -41.79 35.26 -59.36
C THR A 5 -40.26 35.05 -59.23
N SER A 6 -39.52 34.27 -60.04
CA SER A 6 -39.63 33.75 -61.43
C SER A 6 -38.60 32.57 -61.61
N ILE A 7 -38.38 31.84 -62.72
CA ILE A 7 -39.12 31.47 -63.96
C ILE A 7 -38.44 30.23 -64.64
N GLN A 8 -39.24 29.41 -65.34
CA GLN A 8 -38.96 28.43 -66.45
C GLN A 8 -37.65 27.57 -66.47
N THR A 9 -37.65 26.22 -66.55
CA THR A 9 -38.34 25.19 -67.39
C THR A 9 -37.68 24.84 -68.74
N TRP A 10 -37.15 23.61 -68.86
CA TRP A 10 -37.08 22.70 -70.03
C TRP A 10 -36.89 21.27 -69.44
N LEU A 11 -37.76 20.25 -69.53
CA LEU A 11 -38.41 19.52 -70.65
C LEU A 11 -37.38 18.94 -71.64
N THR A 12 -37.35 17.64 -72.00
CA THR A 12 -38.34 16.51 -72.02
C THR A 12 -37.68 15.14 -71.76
N THR A 13 -38.21 14.21 -70.96
CA THR A 13 -39.28 13.20 -71.22
C THR A 13 -38.92 12.04 -72.18
N ALA A 14 -38.84 10.80 -71.67
CA ALA A 14 -39.10 9.56 -72.42
C ALA A 14 -39.54 8.39 -71.51
N PHE A 15 -40.59 7.70 -71.95
CA PHE A 15 -41.47 6.77 -71.24
C PHE A 15 -40.95 5.30 -71.14
N MET A 16 -41.56 4.54 -70.20
CA MET A 16 -42.16 3.19 -70.39
C MET A 16 -41.60 1.95 -69.64
N THR A 17 -42.33 1.57 -68.57
CA THR A 17 -42.69 0.22 -68.07
C THR A 17 -42.14 -1.07 -68.73
N ALA A 18 -41.53 -1.98 -67.94
CA ALA A 18 -42.20 -3.16 -67.30
C ALA A 18 -41.33 -4.44 -67.10
N THR A 19 -41.57 -5.09 -65.95
CA THR A 19 -41.43 -6.54 -65.64
C THR A 19 -40.07 -7.17 -65.30
N LEU A 20 -40.15 -8.19 -64.44
CA LEU A 20 -39.07 -8.91 -63.76
C LEU A 20 -38.17 -9.73 -64.69
N GLY A 21 -36.88 -9.73 -64.37
CA GLY A 21 -35.93 -10.79 -64.72
C GLY A 21 -34.85 -10.85 -63.63
N VAL A 22 -34.91 -11.83 -62.74
CA VAL A 22 -33.93 -12.00 -61.65
C VAL A 22 -32.60 -12.48 -62.24
N THR A 23 -31.59 -11.62 -62.23
CA THR A 23 -30.20 -12.01 -62.47
C THR A 23 -29.50 -12.25 -61.14
N VAL A 24 -29.11 -13.51 -60.90
CA VAL A 24 -28.17 -13.86 -59.83
C VAL A 24 -26.79 -13.32 -60.23
N SER A 25 -26.46 -12.12 -59.76
CA SER A 25 -25.10 -11.62 -59.81
C SER A 25 -24.41 -11.96 -58.49
N SER A 26 -23.39 -12.79 -58.55
CA SER A 26 -22.57 -13.08 -57.38
C SER A 26 -21.80 -11.82 -56.98
N CYS A 27 -22.23 -11.17 -55.90
CA CYS A 27 -21.31 -10.40 -55.09
C CYS A 27 -20.28 -11.39 -54.52
N VAL A 28 -19.17 -11.53 -55.23
CA VAL A 28 -17.93 -11.96 -54.60
C VAL A 28 -17.59 -10.80 -53.66
N ASP A 29 -17.85 -10.99 -52.37
CA ASP A 29 -17.22 -10.16 -51.35
C ASP A 29 -15.72 -10.36 -51.49
N THR A 30 -15.06 -9.44 -52.20
CA THR A 30 -13.62 -9.28 -52.14
C THR A 30 -13.32 -8.78 -50.73
N ILE A 31 -13.20 -9.73 -49.80
CA ILE A 31 -12.74 -9.48 -48.44
C ILE A 31 -11.43 -8.70 -48.58
N ASP A 32 -11.45 -7.44 -48.14
CA ASP A 32 -10.26 -6.62 -48.11
C ASP A 32 -9.30 -7.19 -47.06
N MET A 33 -8.39 -8.03 -47.54
CA MET A 33 -7.37 -8.70 -46.74
C MET A 33 -6.28 -7.73 -46.24
N SER A 34 -6.29 -6.45 -46.66
CA SER A 34 -5.26 -5.47 -46.27
C SER A 34 -5.33 -5.02 -44.81
N ASN A 35 -6.48 -5.19 -44.15
CA ASN A 35 -6.65 -4.85 -42.72
C ASN A 35 -6.44 -6.04 -41.77
N ARG A 36 -5.91 -7.17 -42.25
CA ARG A 36 -5.27 -8.13 -41.34
C ARG A 36 -3.87 -7.63 -41.04
N TYR A 37 -3.71 -6.96 -39.89
CA TYR A 37 -2.44 -7.00 -39.18
C TYR A 37 -2.21 -8.46 -38.77
N THR A 38 -1.57 -9.23 -39.65
CA THR A 38 -0.98 -10.53 -39.30
C THR A 38 0.37 -10.25 -38.68
N PHE A 39 0.59 -10.70 -37.44
CA PHE A 39 1.91 -10.67 -36.81
C PHE A 39 2.99 -11.15 -37.77
N THR A 40 4.09 -10.41 -37.84
CA THR A 40 5.29 -10.81 -38.59
C THR A 40 6.29 -11.55 -37.71
N GLY A 41 6.27 -11.27 -36.40
CA GLY A 41 6.97 -12.00 -35.36
C GLY A 41 6.10 -13.07 -34.69
N LYS A 42 6.62 -13.64 -33.61
CA LYS A 42 5.99 -14.73 -32.84
C LYS A 42 5.26 -14.16 -31.63
N THR A 43 4.15 -14.79 -31.25
CA THR A 43 3.50 -14.60 -29.94
C THR A 43 4.17 -15.47 -28.88
N ILE A 44 4.00 -15.14 -27.59
CA ILE A 44 4.48 -15.93 -26.45
C ILE A 44 4.07 -17.40 -26.59
N ALA A 45 2.80 -17.67 -26.89
CA ALA A 45 2.31 -19.04 -27.06
C ALA A 45 2.94 -19.80 -28.24
N GLN A 46 3.28 -19.10 -29.34
CA GLN A 46 4.01 -19.73 -30.46
C GLN A 46 5.45 -20.03 -30.08
N TYR A 47 6.14 -19.10 -29.40
CA TYR A 47 7.49 -19.34 -28.90
C TYR A 47 7.55 -20.54 -27.96
N LEU A 48 6.60 -20.67 -27.04
CA LEU A 48 6.55 -21.83 -26.12
C LEU A 48 6.17 -23.14 -26.84
N GLU A 49 5.35 -23.11 -27.90
CA GLU A 49 5.05 -24.30 -28.73
C GLU A 49 6.21 -24.70 -29.65
N GLU A 50 7.05 -23.76 -30.09
CA GLU A 50 8.21 -24.03 -30.95
C GLU A 50 9.46 -24.49 -30.18
N ASN A 51 9.53 -24.19 -28.88
CA ASN A 51 10.60 -24.62 -27.97
C ASN A 51 10.08 -25.68 -26.98
N ASP A 52 9.37 -26.69 -27.50
CA ASP A 52 8.72 -27.74 -26.71
C ASP A 52 9.70 -28.60 -25.88
N GLU A 53 10.92 -28.80 -26.41
CA GLU A 53 12.06 -29.41 -25.70
C GLU A 53 12.36 -28.74 -24.35
N SER A 54 12.06 -27.45 -24.21
CA SER A 54 12.23 -26.68 -22.96
C SER A 54 10.91 -26.40 -22.23
N PHE A 55 9.77 -26.26 -22.93
CA PHE A 55 8.53 -25.72 -22.33
C PHE A 55 7.24 -26.54 -22.53
N SER A 56 7.30 -27.74 -23.12
CA SER A 56 6.10 -28.58 -23.34
C SER A 56 5.25 -28.80 -22.07
N HIS A 57 5.86 -28.98 -20.90
CA HIS A 57 5.17 -29.12 -19.61
C HIS A 57 4.43 -27.84 -19.21
N PHE A 58 5.04 -26.67 -19.42
CA PHE A 58 4.38 -25.40 -19.13
C PHE A 58 3.28 -25.09 -20.16
N VAL A 59 3.45 -25.45 -21.43
CA VAL A 59 2.39 -25.37 -22.46
C VAL A 59 1.18 -26.25 -22.08
N TYR A 60 1.40 -27.44 -21.52
CA TYR A 60 0.34 -28.30 -21.00
C TYR A 60 -0.43 -27.62 -19.85
N ILE A 61 0.29 -27.03 -18.89
CA ILE A 61 -0.29 -26.26 -17.76
C ILE A 61 -1.10 -25.06 -18.28
N LEU A 62 -0.55 -24.26 -19.21
CA LEU A 62 -1.25 -23.11 -19.80
C LEU A 62 -2.54 -23.53 -20.51
N LYS A 63 -2.55 -24.68 -21.19
CA LYS A 63 -3.72 -25.20 -21.91
C LYS A 63 -4.82 -25.65 -20.95
N ARG A 64 -4.50 -26.41 -19.90
CA ARG A 64 -5.47 -26.86 -18.89
C ARG A 64 -5.91 -25.75 -17.93
N GLY A 65 -5.06 -24.77 -17.67
CA GLY A 65 -5.38 -23.59 -16.87
C GLY A 65 -6.15 -22.48 -17.62
N GLU A 66 -6.52 -22.73 -18.88
CA GLU A 66 -7.20 -21.80 -19.81
C GLU A 66 -6.47 -20.48 -20.12
N LYS A 67 -5.15 -20.39 -19.85
CA LYS A 67 -4.32 -19.20 -20.14
C LYS A 67 -3.59 -19.26 -21.47
N PHE A 68 -3.56 -20.41 -22.13
CA PHE A 68 -2.85 -20.55 -23.41
C PHE A 68 -3.40 -19.65 -24.52
N ASN A 69 -4.73 -19.44 -24.56
CA ASN A 69 -5.36 -18.52 -25.52
C ASN A 69 -5.06 -17.05 -25.18
N LEU A 70 -4.87 -16.70 -23.91
CA LEU A 70 -4.43 -15.36 -23.50
C LEU A 70 -3.03 -15.05 -24.07
N MET A 71 -2.12 -16.04 -24.00
CA MET A 71 -0.76 -15.94 -24.57
C MET A 71 -0.72 -15.96 -26.11
N LYS A 72 -1.84 -16.25 -26.79
CA LYS A 72 -2.05 -16.06 -28.25
C LYS A 72 -2.73 -14.73 -28.60
N ALA A 73 -3.41 -14.11 -27.64
CA ALA A 73 -4.19 -12.90 -27.88
C ALA A 73 -3.30 -11.65 -27.96
N TYR A 74 -3.83 -10.61 -28.59
CA TYR A 74 -3.28 -9.25 -28.49
C TYR A 74 -3.31 -8.77 -27.04
N GLY A 75 -2.27 -8.06 -26.66
CA GLY A 75 -2.02 -7.60 -25.30
C GLY A 75 -0.53 -7.40 -25.10
N THR A 76 -0.14 -7.15 -23.85
CA THR A 76 1.25 -6.93 -23.45
C THR A 76 1.44 -7.69 -22.16
N TYR A 77 2.28 -8.72 -22.17
CA TYR A 77 2.43 -9.65 -21.05
C TYR A 77 3.90 -9.89 -20.69
N THR A 78 4.16 -10.29 -19.46
CA THR A 78 5.44 -10.90 -19.05
C THR A 78 5.15 -12.33 -18.67
N CYS A 79 5.84 -13.28 -19.29
CA CYS A 79 5.67 -14.70 -19.06
C CYS A 79 6.97 -15.30 -18.49
N PHE A 80 7.00 -15.58 -17.20
CA PHE A 80 8.09 -16.33 -16.60
C PHE A 80 7.86 -17.83 -16.90
N ALA A 81 8.56 -18.40 -17.87
CA ALA A 81 8.33 -19.75 -18.35
C ALA A 81 9.26 -20.76 -17.63
N PRO A 82 8.76 -21.64 -16.74
CA PRO A 82 9.57 -22.69 -16.13
C PRO A 82 9.91 -23.76 -17.17
N THR A 83 11.13 -24.28 -17.13
CA THR A 83 11.53 -25.38 -18.02
C THR A 83 10.82 -26.69 -17.67
N ASN A 84 10.89 -27.68 -18.56
CA ASN A 84 10.31 -29.01 -18.33
C ASN A 84 10.85 -29.65 -17.04
N GLU A 85 12.16 -29.57 -16.79
CA GLU A 85 12.84 -30.06 -15.57
C GLU A 85 12.42 -29.27 -14.33
N ALA A 86 12.19 -27.96 -14.48
CA ALA A 86 11.70 -27.11 -13.39
C ALA A 86 10.29 -27.55 -12.93
N VAL A 87 9.42 -27.93 -13.88
CA VAL A 87 8.08 -28.47 -13.60
C VAL A 87 8.15 -29.87 -12.97
N GLU A 88 8.96 -30.78 -13.53
CA GLU A 88 9.16 -32.14 -12.98
C GLU A 88 9.63 -32.09 -11.52
N ARG A 89 10.68 -31.30 -11.26
CA ARG A 89 11.23 -31.11 -9.91
C ARG A 89 10.19 -30.55 -8.95
N TYR A 90 9.45 -29.51 -9.36
CA TYR A 90 8.41 -28.92 -8.54
C TYR A 90 7.32 -29.93 -8.18
N LEU A 91 6.81 -30.71 -9.14
CA LEU A 91 5.79 -31.74 -8.88
C LEU A 91 6.31 -32.81 -7.91
N PHE A 92 7.57 -33.26 -8.09
CA PHE A 92 8.21 -34.22 -7.19
C PHE A 92 8.42 -33.68 -5.76
N GLU A 93 8.83 -32.43 -5.63
CA GLU A 93 9.03 -31.77 -4.33
C GLU A 93 7.68 -31.58 -3.60
N GLN A 94 6.64 -31.12 -4.28
CA GLN A 94 5.31 -30.93 -3.68
C GLN A 94 4.62 -32.25 -3.31
N ASP A 95 4.79 -33.30 -4.11
CA ASP A 95 4.35 -34.67 -3.78
C ASP A 95 5.08 -35.22 -2.53
N SER A 96 6.41 -35.04 -2.49
CA SER A 96 7.23 -35.45 -1.35
C SER A 96 6.84 -34.73 -0.06
N ILE A 97 6.56 -33.42 -0.12
CA ILE A 97 6.07 -32.62 1.03
C ILE A 97 4.69 -33.12 1.48
N TYR A 98 3.76 -33.35 0.54
CA TYR A 98 2.43 -33.87 0.85
C TYR A 98 2.52 -35.21 1.58
N HIS A 99 3.23 -36.20 1.02
CA HIS A 99 3.35 -37.53 1.62
C HIS A 99 4.14 -37.55 2.94
N ALA A 100 5.16 -36.71 3.10
CA ALA A 100 5.84 -36.56 4.40
C ALA A 100 4.90 -36.02 5.49
N SER A 101 3.96 -35.13 5.13
CA SER A 101 2.97 -34.59 6.06
C SER A 101 1.89 -35.59 6.50
N LEU A 102 1.78 -36.74 5.81
CA LEU A 102 0.87 -37.84 6.17
C LEU A 102 1.48 -38.86 7.15
N LEU A 103 2.76 -38.71 7.53
CA LEU A 103 3.41 -39.61 8.48
C LEU A 103 2.80 -39.46 9.90
N PRO A 104 2.76 -40.53 10.72
CA PRO A 104 2.08 -40.50 12.02
C PRO A 104 2.60 -39.45 13.01
N ASP A 105 3.86 -39.06 12.89
CA ASP A 105 4.52 -38.08 13.77
C ASP A 105 4.38 -36.63 13.26
N SER A 106 3.80 -36.42 12.08
CA SER A 106 3.58 -35.09 11.48
C SER A 106 2.40 -34.39 12.15
N LYS A 107 2.66 -33.25 12.80
CA LYS A 107 1.64 -32.49 13.57
C LYS A 107 0.47 -31.95 12.72
N LYS A 108 0.66 -31.83 11.40
CA LYS A 108 -0.25 -31.13 10.48
C LYS A 108 -0.07 -31.72 9.07
N VAL A 109 -1.18 -32.02 8.40
CA VAL A 109 -1.16 -32.40 6.97
C VAL A 109 -0.99 -31.13 6.14
N ILE A 110 0.01 -31.12 5.26
CA ILE A 110 0.35 -29.99 4.39
C ILE A 110 -0.32 -30.22 3.04
N TRP A 111 -1.39 -29.48 2.76
CA TRP A 111 -2.03 -29.54 1.44
C TRP A 111 -1.27 -28.67 0.43
N THR A 112 -0.54 -29.31 -0.48
CA THR A 112 0.22 -28.66 -1.57
C THR A 112 -0.61 -28.46 -2.85
N GLY A 113 -1.81 -29.05 -2.92
CA GLY A 113 -2.59 -29.15 -4.18
C GLY A 113 -2.09 -30.22 -5.14
N ILE A 114 -0.96 -30.89 -4.83
CA ILE A 114 -0.25 -31.85 -5.69
C ILE A 114 0.00 -33.11 -4.88
N THR A 115 -0.72 -34.18 -5.21
CA THR A 115 -0.68 -35.49 -4.52
C THR A 115 -0.12 -36.60 -5.41
N SER A 116 0.63 -36.20 -6.44
CA SER A 116 1.29 -37.08 -7.40
C SER A 116 2.35 -36.27 -8.14
N PRO A 117 3.53 -36.85 -8.45
CA PRO A 117 4.56 -36.17 -9.22
C PRO A 117 4.25 -36.12 -10.73
N LYS A 118 3.13 -36.72 -11.19
CA LYS A 118 2.78 -36.80 -12.62
C LYS A 118 2.03 -35.55 -13.09
N LEU A 119 2.48 -34.97 -14.20
CA LEU A 119 1.89 -33.78 -14.81
C LEU A 119 0.42 -33.97 -15.20
N GLU A 120 0.03 -35.15 -15.66
CA GLU A 120 -1.35 -35.43 -16.10
C GLU A 120 -2.35 -35.49 -14.94
N GLU A 121 -1.86 -35.83 -13.73
CA GLU A 121 -2.66 -35.96 -12.52
C GLU A 121 -2.83 -34.61 -11.78
N LEU A 122 -2.19 -33.54 -12.28
CA LEU A 122 -2.42 -32.17 -11.83
C LEU A 122 -3.87 -31.75 -12.11
N SER A 123 -4.53 -31.10 -11.15
CA SER A 123 -5.91 -30.63 -11.30
C SER A 123 -5.97 -29.34 -12.15
N ASP A 124 -7.08 -29.12 -12.86
CA ASP A 124 -7.25 -27.91 -13.69
C ASP A 124 -7.18 -26.62 -12.86
N SER A 125 -7.67 -26.66 -11.62
CA SER A 125 -7.54 -25.55 -10.66
C SER A 125 -6.07 -25.23 -10.36
N MET A 126 -5.22 -26.23 -10.15
CA MET A 126 -3.78 -26.01 -9.97
C MET A 126 -3.10 -25.58 -11.26
N CYS A 127 -3.52 -26.08 -12.42
CA CYS A 127 -3.06 -25.57 -13.72
C CYS A 127 -3.37 -24.07 -13.87
N THR A 128 -4.58 -23.61 -13.54
CA THR A 128 -4.96 -22.19 -13.55
C THR A 128 -4.13 -21.38 -12.54
N VAL A 129 -3.98 -21.86 -11.31
CA VAL A 129 -3.23 -21.16 -10.26
C VAL A 129 -1.73 -21.03 -10.61
N ILE A 130 -1.12 -22.09 -11.14
CA ILE A 130 0.28 -22.05 -11.61
C ILE A 130 0.37 -21.10 -12.81
N ALA A 131 -0.44 -21.28 -13.86
CA ALA A 131 -0.42 -20.43 -15.04
C ALA A 131 -0.59 -18.93 -14.70
N ASN A 132 -1.55 -18.59 -13.85
CA ASN A 132 -1.77 -17.22 -13.41
C ASN A 132 -0.57 -16.63 -12.64
N THR A 133 0.17 -17.45 -11.87
CA THR A 133 1.31 -16.97 -11.06
C THR A 133 2.49 -16.52 -11.94
N HIS A 134 2.63 -17.11 -13.12
CA HIS A 134 3.74 -16.91 -14.05
C HIS A 134 3.51 -15.80 -15.09
N ILE A 135 2.31 -15.20 -15.10
CA ILE A 135 1.91 -14.20 -16.11
C ILE A 135 1.61 -12.86 -15.43
N LEU A 136 2.24 -11.78 -15.92
CA LEU A 136 1.89 -10.39 -15.61
C LEU A 136 1.08 -9.79 -16.77
N GLY A 137 0.21 -8.82 -16.44
CA GLY A 137 -0.62 -8.08 -17.42
C GLY A 137 0.08 -6.88 -18.09
N ASP A 138 1.41 -6.82 -18.05
CA ASP A 138 2.27 -5.81 -18.67
C ASP A 138 3.63 -6.43 -19.01
N SER A 139 4.46 -5.78 -19.82
CA SER A 139 5.76 -6.28 -20.30
C SER A 139 6.91 -5.60 -19.56
N TYR A 140 7.78 -6.39 -18.93
CA TYR A 140 9.02 -5.90 -18.31
C TYR A 140 10.23 -6.67 -18.83
N LEU A 141 11.17 -5.93 -19.39
CA LEU A 141 12.55 -6.40 -19.53
C LEU A 141 13.23 -6.45 -18.16
N THR A 142 14.29 -7.25 -18.02
CA THR A 142 15.08 -7.30 -16.77
C THR A 142 15.67 -5.95 -16.38
N THR A 143 15.90 -5.06 -17.36
CA THR A 143 16.34 -3.68 -17.14
C THR A 143 15.25 -2.73 -16.63
N GLU A 144 13.98 -3.15 -16.67
CA GLU A 144 12.81 -2.38 -16.20
C GLU A 144 12.27 -2.90 -14.85
N MET A 145 12.86 -4.00 -14.36
CA MET A 145 12.55 -4.66 -13.10
C MET A 145 13.40 -4.06 -11.96
N GLU A 146 13.00 -2.90 -11.44
CA GLU A 146 13.66 -2.21 -10.32
C GLU A 146 12.89 -2.34 -8.99
N GLY A 147 13.59 -2.58 -7.88
CA GLY A 147 13.01 -2.63 -6.52
C GLY A 147 13.04 -4.02 -5.85
N ASP A 148 12.13 -4.25 -4.91
CA ASP A 148 11.94 -5.51 -4.18
C ASP A 148 10.92 -6.45 -4.85
N VAL A 149 10.09 -5.94 -5.76
CA VAL A 149 9.07 -6.69 -6.50
C VAL A 149 8.97 -6.23 -7.96
N VAL A 150 8.49 -7.09 -8.86
CA VAL A 150 8.14 -6.68 -10.23
C VAL A 150 6.98 -5.66 -10.18
N PRO A 151 6.94 -4.58 -10.99
CA PRO A 151 6.05 -3.43 -10.73
C PRO A 151 4.54 -3.69 -10.73
N THR A 152 4.07 -4.76 -11.38
CA THR A 152 2.66 -5.17 -11.39
C THR A 152 2.46 -6.56 -10.79
N LYS A 153 1.21 -6.83 -10.43
CA LYS A 153 0.75 -8.14 -9.94
C LYS A 153 0.60 -9.13 -11.09
N ASN A 154 0.83 -10.40 -10.78
CA ASN A 154 0.44 -11.52 -11.62
C ASN A 154 -1.08 -11.72 -11.64
N LEU A 155 -1.57 -12.63 -12.48
CA LEU A 155 -3.00 -12.92 -12.64
C LEU A 155 -3.67 -13.60 -11.42
N ASN A 156 -2.95 -13.76 -10.30
CA ASN A 156 -3.49 -14.15 -8.99
C ASN A 156 -3.49 -12.97 -7.98
N ASP A 157 -3.41 -11.71 -8.46
CA ASP A 157 -3.32 -10.48 -7.66
C ASP A 157 -2.07 -10.38 -6.75
N ARG A 158 -0.97 -11.05 -7.10
CA ARG A 158 0.24 -11.10 -6.26
C ARG A 158 1.46 -10.48 -6.93
N TYR A 159 2.27 -9.81 -6.13
CA TYR A 159 3.62 -9.44 -6.52
C TYR A 159 4.54 -10.65 -6.61
N LEU A 160 5.54 -10.52 -7.48
CA LEU A 160 6.66 -11.45 -7.56
C LEU A 160 7.89 -10.73 -7.00
N THR A 161 8.50 -11.28 -5.95
CA THR A 161 9.66 -10.69 -5.28
C THR A 161 10.91 -10.85 -6.13
N MET A 162 11.76 -9.84 -6.15
CA MET A 162 13.00 -9.81 -6.92
C MET A 162 14.20 -9.88 -5.98
N SER A 163 15.21 -10.65 -6.37
CA SER A 163 16.51 -10.67 -5.70
C SER A 163 17.62 -10.89 -6.71
N PHE A 164 18.84 -10.56 -6.32
CA PHE A 164 20.01 -10.63 -7.18
C PHE A 164 21.09 -11.48 -6.51
N GLY A 165 21.80 -12.27 -7.30
CA GLY A 165 23.01 -12.98 -6.89
C GLY A 165 24.12 -12.78 -7.92
N ASN A 166 25.28 -13.36 -7.68
CA ASN A 166 26.36 -13.37 -8.67
C ASN A 166 26.67 -14.80 -9.09
N ASP A 167 26.87 -15.03 -10.38
CA ASP A 167 27.40 -16.30 -10.86
C ASP A 167 28.81 -16.51 -10.28
N ALA A 168 29.02 -17.62 -9.57
CA ALA A 168 30.29 -17.91 -8.89
C ALA A 168 31.48 -18.13 -9.84
N LYS A 169 31.26 -18.25 -11.15
CA LYS A 169 32.29 -18.47 -12.19
C LYS A 169 32.48 -17.27 -13.10
N THR A 170 31.41 -16.59 -13.50
CA THR A 170 31.44 -15.45 -14.45
C THR A 170 31.39 -14.09 -13.77
N LEU A 171 31.01 -14.02 -12.48
CA LEU A 171 30.75 -12.79 -11.72
C LEU A 171 29.68 -11.88 -12.36
N GLN A 172 28.83 -12.44 -13.23
CA GLN A 172 27.68 -11.74 -13.77
C GLN A 172 26.53 -11.73 -12.75
N SER A 173 25.78 -10.63 -12.71
CA SER A 173 24.55 -10.54 -11.91
C SER A 173 23.50 -11.51 -12.46
N ILE A 174 22.93 -12.32 -11.58
CA ILE A 174 21.82 -13.23 -11.85
C ILE A 174 20.59 -12.66 -11.14
N MET A 175 19.49 -12.49 -11.87
CA MET A 175 18.20 -12.12 -11.30
C MET A 175 17.39 -13.37 -10.91
N TYR A 176 16.70 -13.28 -9.78
CA TYR A 176 15.83 -14.31 -9.22
C TYR A 176 14.44 -13.73 -8.95
N ILE A 177 13.39 -14.46 -9.34
CA ILE A 177 11.98 -14.09 -9.18
C ILE A 177 11.31 -15.13 -8.28
N ASN A 178 10.80 -14.73 -7.11
CA ASN A 178 10.41 -15.64 -6.01
C ASN A 178 11.47 -16.74 -5.73
N GLY A 179 12.76 -16.41 -5.81
CA GLY A 179 13.87 -17.36 -5.66
C GLY A 179 14.15 -18.27 -6.88
N ALA A 180 13.32 -18.24 -7.93
CA ALA A 180 13.61 -18.91 -9.19
C ALA A 180 14.58 -18.06 -10.04
N GLN A 181 15.77 -18.60 -10.31
CA GLN A 181 16.73 -17.97 -11.23
C GLN A 181 16.12 -17.78 -12.63
N ILE A 182 16.30 -16.60 -13.23
CA ILE A 182 16.13 -16.40 -14.67
C ILE A 182 17.33 -17.01 -15.40
N ILE A 183 17.07 -17.98 -16.29
CA ILE A 183 18.05 -18.70 -17.10
C ILE A 183 18.26 -17.98 -18.45
N SER A 184 17.17 -17.59 -19.11
CA SER A 184 17.20 -16.86 -20.38
C SER A 184 16.27 -15.64 -20.26
N PRO A 185 16.82 -14.42 -20.07
CA PRO A 185 16.03 -13.20 -19.94
C PRO A 185 15.63 -12.61 -21.30
N ASP A 186 14.61 -11.76 -21.28
CA ASP A 186 14.35 -10.75 -22.32
C ASP A 186 14.01 -11.28 -23.73
N GLU A 187 13.38 -12.45 -23.84
CA GLU A 187 12.91 -13.03 -25.10
C GLU A 187 11.65 -12.29 -25.59
N GLN A 188 11.83 -11.26 -26.41
CA GLN A 188 10.75 -10.37 -26.88
C GLN A 188 9.87 -11.00 -27.96
N MET A 189 8.56 -10.92 -27.75
CA MET A 189 7.48 -11.43 -28.59
C MET A 189 6.52 -10.29 -28.96
N GLU A 190 5.72 -10.47 -30.01
CA GLU A 190 4.79 -9.43 -30.50
C GLU A 190 3.70 -9.04 -29.48
N ASN A 191 3.43 -9.89 -28.48
CA ASN A 191 2.46 -9.64 -27.41
C ASN A 191 3.10 -9.62 -26.00
N GLY A 192 4.42 -9.43 -25.88
CA GLY A 192 5.09 -9.33 -24.58
C GLY A 192 6.51 -9.87 -24.55
N VAL A 193 6.94 -10.37 -23.39
CA VAL A 193 8.28 -10.92 -23.17
C VAL A 193 8.22 -12.24 -22.41
N VAL A 194 9.12 -13.16 -22.76
CA VAL A 194 9.34 -14.43 -22.05
C VAL A 194 10.66 -14.37 -21.27
N HIS A 195 10.64 -14.86 -20.04
CA HIS A 195 11.84 -15.09 -19.23
C HIS A 195 11.86 -16.57 -18.84
N ALA A 196 12.83 -17.34 -19.33
CA ALA A 196 12.96 -18.75 -18.95
C ALA A 196 13.47 -18.84 -17.50
N ILE A 197 12.82 -19.62 -16.64
CA ILE A 197 13.16 -19.73 -15.21
C ILE A 197 13.48 -21.17 -14.77
N SER A 198 14.34 -21.30 -13.76
CA SER A 198 14.85 -22.58 -13.25
C SER A 198 13.90 -23.38 -12.38
N SER A 199 12.84 -22.76 -11.85
CA SER A 199 11.93 -23.35 -10.87
C SER A 199 10.53 -22.82 -11.11
N VAL A 200 9.49 -23.61 -10.87
CA VAL A 200 8.10 -23.11 -10.90
C VAL A 200 7.94 -22.06 -9.79
N LEU A 201 7.42 -20.87 -10.14
CA LEU A 201 7.03 -19.85 -9.17
C LEU A 201 5.92 -20.42 -8.30
N ASN A 202 6.24 -20.77 -7.06
CA ASN A 202 5.30 -21.41 -6.15
C ASN A 202 4.13 -20.45 -5.84
N PRO A 203 2.87 -20.83 -6.10
CA PRO A 203 1.69 -20.05 -5.75
C PRO A 203 1.37 -20.17 -4.25
N SER A 204 2.32 -19.83 -3.36
CA SER A 204 2.23 -20.05 -1.91
C SER A 204 0.89 -19.59 -1.35
N SER A 205 0.02 -20.53 -0.98
CA SER A 205 -1.28 -20.26 -0.34
C SER A 205 -1.15 -20.02 1.16
N ASN A 206 0.07 -20.06 1.69
CA ASN A 206 0.35 -19.91 3.11
C ASN A 206 0.05 -18.48 3.59
N THR A 207 -0.69 -18.39 4.69
CA THR A 207 -0.90 -17.16 5.45
C THR A 207 0.37 -16.77 6.20
N VAL A 208 0.46 -15.53 6.70
CA VAL A 208 1.63 -15.03 7.44
C VAL A 208 2.11 -16.02 8.54
N PRO A 209 1.24 -16.60 9.40
CA PRO A 209 1.68 -17.58 10.40
C PRO A 209 2.30 -18.83 9.78
N ALA A 210 1.74 -19.35 8.68
CA ALA A 210 2.24 -20.55 8.02
C ALA A 210 3.58 -20.32 7.29
N VAL A 211 3.85 -19.09 6.84
CA VAL A 211 5.17 -18.72 6.29
C VAL A 211 6.20 -18.53 7.41
N ILE A 212 5.81 -17.96 8.56
CA ILE A 212 6.67 -17.90 9.76
C ILE A 212 6.98 -19.31 10.30
N GLU A 213 5.98 -20.19 10.41
CA GLU A 213 6.12 -21.61 10.81
C GLU A 213 7.13 -22.36 9.93
N GLY A 214 7.20 -22.02 8.63
CA GLY A 214 8.13 -22.62 7.67
C GLY A 214 9.57 -22.11 7.72
N MET A 215 9.85 -21.00 8.42
CA MET A 215 11.20 -20.41 8.51
C MET A 215 11.89 -20.86 9.80
N PRO A 216 12.90 -21.76 9.74
CA PRO A 216 13.45 -22.43 10.93
C PRO A 216 14.23 -21.50 11.88
N PHE A 217 14.62 -20.31 11.41
CA PHE A 217 15.27 -19.25 12.17
C PHE A 217 14.28 -18.27 12.83
N LEU A 218 12.97 -18.55 12.78
CA LEU A 218 11.91 -17.83 13.50
C LEU A 218 11.19 -18.76 14.50
N SER A 219 11.84 -19.83 14.97
CA SER A 219 11.18 -20.87 15.76
C SER A 219 10.62 -20.34 17.09
N ILE A 220 11.33 -19.44 17.77
CA ILE A 220 10.90 -18.84 19.03
C ILE A 220 9.73 -17.87 18.78
N PHE A 221 9.79 -17.06 17.71
CA PHE A 221 8.72 -16.14 17.34
C PHE A 221 7.44 -16.89 16.88
N SER A 222 7.60 -17.97 16.12
CA SER A 222 6.52 -18.87 15.70
C SER A 222 5.81 -19.48 16.91
N GLU A 223 6.56 -20.03 17.87
CA GLU A 223 5.97 -20.57 19.10
C GLU A 223 5.24 -19.48 19.92
N ALA A 224 5.76 -18.25 19.95
CA ALA A 224 5.09 -17.12 20.60
C ALA A 224 3.76 -16.74 19.93
N LEU A 225 3.69 -16.78 18.60
CA LEU A 225 2.49 -16.47 17.82
C LEU A 225 1.37 -17.50 18.05
N VAL A 226 1.73 -18.79 18.11
CA VAL A 226 0.84 -19.90 18.49
C VAL A 226 0.38 -19.76 19.94
N LYS A 227 1.33 -19.62 20.88
CA LYS A 227 1.07 -19.61 22.34
C LYS A 227 0.16 -18.45 22.77
N THR A 228 0.16 -17.34 22.02
CA THR A 228 -0.69 -16.16 22.25
C THR A 228 -2.04 -16.20 21.54
N GLY A 229 -2.30 -17.20 20.68
CA GLY A 229 -3.53 -17.27 19.86
C GLY A 229 -3.66 -16.13 18.84
N LEU A 230 -2.55 -15.46 18.50
CA LEU A 230 -2.54 -14.38 17.51
C LEU A 230 -2.52 -14.92 16.08
N GLU A 231 -2.05 -16.16 15.86
CA GLU A 231 -2.09 -16.81 14.55
C GLU A 231 -3.51 -16.92 13.98
N ASP A 232 -4.53 -17.15 14.80
CA ASP A 232 -5.93 -17.27 14.36
C ASP A 232 -6.43 -15.96 13.74
N LYS A 233 -5.97 -14.82 14.24
CA LYS A 233 -6.33 -13.48 13.75
C LYS A 233 -5.62 -13.09 12.45
N LEU A 234 -4.67 -13.92 12.00
CA LEU A 234 -3.84 -13.72 10.83
C LEU A 234 -4.17 -14.71 9.69
N GLN A 235 -5.33 -15.38 9.75
CA GLN A 235 -5.74 -16.35 8.72
C GLN A 235 -6.56 -15.74 7.58
N ASP A 236 -7.35 -14.71 7.87
CA ASP A 236 -8.22 -14.09 6.87
C ASP A 236 -7.42 -13.46 5.73
N TYR A 237 -7.93 -13.57 4.50
CA TYR A 237 -7.28 -12.96 3.33
C TYR A 237 -8.26 -12.21 2.42
N LYS A 238 -9.53 -12.64 2.32
CA LYS A 238 -10.53 -11.97 1.50
C LYS A 238 -11.90 -11.91 2.14
N ASP A 239 -12.45 -10.70 2.12
CA ASP A 239 -13.86 -10.35 2.15
C ASP A 239 -14.74 -11.07 1.13
N PHE A 240 -15.18 -12.30 1.40
CA PHE A 240 -16.08 -13.03 0.49
C PHE A 240 -17.55 -12.57 0.52
N SER A 241 -17.99 -11.87 1.57
CA SER A 241 -19.33 -11.25 1.61
C SER A 241 -19.39 -9.88 0.92
N TYR A 242 -18.23 -9.29 0.62
CA TYR A 242 -18.14 -8.09 -0.22
C TYR A 242 -18.47 -8.44 -1.68
N VAL A 243 -19.74 -8.27 -2.03
CA VAL A 243 -20.21 -8.21 -3.41
C VAL A 243 -19.93 -6.84 -4.00
N ASP A 244 -19.62 -6.81 -5.31
CA ASP A 244 -19.45 -5.58 -6.08
C ASP A 244 -20.60 -4.60 -5.78
N GLY A 245 -20.26 -3.37 -5.41
CA GLY A 245 -21.23 -2.40 -4.93
C GLY A 245 -22.30 -2.11 -5.98
N GLU A 246 -23.53 -2.59 -5.76
CA GLU A 246 -24.71 -2.19 -6.53
C GLU A 246 -25.04 -0.71 -6.26
N SER A 247 -24.28 0.22 -6.86
CA SER A 247 -24.77 1.56 -7.19
C SER A 247 -23.77 2.37 -8.02
N TYR A 248 -24.34 3.09 -8.97
CA TYR A 248 -23.77 4.18 -9.76
C TYR A 248 -22.75 5.05 -8.98
N ALA A 249 -21.46 4.89 -9.31
CA ALA A 249 -20.41 5.81 -8.90
C ALA A 249 -20.52 7.13 -9.68
N GLY A 250 -21.34 8.06 -9.17
CA GLY A 250 -21.51 9.38 -9.76
C GLY A 250 -20.20 10.18 -9.78
N ASN A 251 -20.03 11.00 -10.82
CA ASN A 251 -18.77 11.72 -11.09
C ASN A 251 -18.46 12.75 -9.99
N TYR A 252 -17.20 12.86 -9.57
CA TYR A 252 -16.77 13.87 -8.59
C TYR A 252 -16.63 15.28 -9.20
N ASP A 253 -16.18 15.38 -10.46
CA ASP A 253 -15.95 16.63 -11.20
C ASP A 253 -16.80 16.77 -12.48
N GLY A 254 -17.48 15.69 -12.88
CA GLY A 254 -18.26 15.59 -14.12
C GLY A 254 -17.58 14.81 -15.26
N ASN A 255 -16.29 14.48 -15.18
CA ASN A 255 -15.50 13.87 -16.26
C ASN A 255 -15.41 12.33 -16.23
N GLY A 256 -16.55 11.66 -16.05
CA GLY A 256 -16.67 10.19 -16.11
C GLY A 256 -16.80 9.53 -14.74
N ASN A 257 -17.14 8.24 -14.77
CA ASN A 257 -17.43 7.47 -13.58
C ASN A 257 -16.14 7.15 -12.83
N SER A 258 -16.06 7.49 -11.54
CA SER A 258 -15.07 6.92 -10.63
C SER A 258 -15.27 5.40 -10.53
N SER A 259 -14.21 4.65 -10.31
CA SER A 259 -14.36 3.20 -10.00
C SER A 259 -14.75 3.03 -8.53
N PHE A 260 -15.16 1.83 -8.13
CA PHE A 260 -15.15 1.42 -6.72
C PHE A 260 -14.12 0.29 -6.55
N PRO A 261 -13.59 0.04 -5.34
CA PRO A 261 -12.65 -1.05 -5.12
C PRO A 261 -13.33 -2.40 -5.41
N PRO A 262 -12.81 -3.24 -6.32
CA PRO A 262 -13.49 -4.47 -6.76
C PRO A 262 -13.35 -5.63 -5.77
N THR A 263 -12.58 -5.43 -4.68
CA THR A 263 -12.32 -6.44 -3.67
C THR A 263 -12.15 -5.79 -2.29
N ARG A 264 -12.31 -6.61 -1.25
CA ARG A 264 -11.97 -6.27 0.14
C ARG A 264 -11.03 -7.33 0.72
N TYR A 265 -9.78 -7.29 0.33
CA TYR A 265 -8.72 -8.11 0.91
C TYR A 265 -8.36 -7.67 2.34
N TYR A 266 -8.06 -8.67 3.17
CA TYR A 266 -7.35 -8.51 4.43
C TYR A 266 -5.84 -8.61 4.16
N GLY A 267 -5.05 -7.89 4.95
CA GLY A 267 -3.61 -7.84 4.81
C GLY A 267 -2.94 -7.69 6.16
N PHE A 268 -1.78 -8.30 6.33
CA PHE A 268 -1.02 -8.27 7.57
C PHE A 268 0.47 -7.99 7.32
N THR A 269 1.15 -7.45 8.32
CA THR A 269 2.60 -7.33 8.34
C THR A 269 3.11 -7.80 9.68
N ALA A 270 4.10 -8.69 9.68
CA ALA A 270 4.81 -9.14 10.86
C ALA A 270 6.25 -8.63 10.84
N PHE A 271 6.68 -8.04 11.94
CA PHE A 271 8.07 -7.67 12.19
C PHE A 271 8.66 -8.71 13.16
N CYS A 272 9.63 -9.52 12.72
CA CYS A 272 10.08 -10.68 13.49
C CYS A 272 11.56 -10.57 13.84
N GLU A 273 11.90 -10.78 15.11
CA GLU A 273 13.27 -11.07 15.52
C GLU A 273 13.67 -12.50 15.09
N PRO A 274 14.84 -12.69 14.43
CA PRO A 274 15.38 -14.01 14.20
C PRO A 274 15.89 -14.64 15.51
N ASP A 275 15.89 -15.97 15.56
CA ASP A 275 16.39 -16.75 16.70
C ASP A 275 17.85 -16.40 17.01
N GLU A 276 18.68 -16.03 16.03
CA GLU A 276 20.04 -15.51 16.24
C GLU A 276 20.07 -14.26 17.13
N LEU A 277 19.15 -13.31 16.91
CA LEU A 277 19.03 -12.11 17.73
C LEU A 277 18.57 -12.47 19.15
N PHE A 278 17.60 -13.37 19.29
CA PHE A 278 17.19 -13.88 20.61
C PHE A 278 18.34 -14.57 21.36
N HIS A 279 19.11 -15.44 20.68
CA HIS A 279 20.30 -16.09 21.23
C HIS A 279 21.37 -15.09 21.67
N SER A 280 21.53 -13.96 20.98
CA SER A 280 22.46 -12.89 21.37
C SER A 280 22.08 -12.18 22.69
N LEU A 281 20.84 -12.39 23.17
CA LEU A 281 20.27 -11.83 24.39
C LEU A 281 19.95 -12.91 25.44
N ASP A 282 20.60 -14.08 25.34
CA ASP A 282 20.39 -15.25 26.20
C ASP A 282 18.94 -15.79 26.21
N ILE A 283 18.20 -15.62 25.10
CA ILE A 283 16.84 -16.14 24.90
C ILE A 283 16.94 -17.36 23.98
N TYR A 284 16.78 -18.57 24.51
CA TYR A 284 16.92 -19.83 23.77
C TYR A 284 15.60 -20.62 23.66
N SER A 285 14.51 -20.10 24.24
CA SER A 285 13.22 -20.76 24.29
C SER A 285 12.09 -19.75 24.48
N ILE A 286 10.84 -20.20 24.26
CA ILE A 286 9.65 -19.38 24.52
C ILE A 286 9.49 -18.97 25.99
N ASP A 287 10.03 -19.77 26.93
CA ASP A 287 9.92 -19.48 28.36
C ASP A 287 10.96 -18.45 28.79
N ASP A 288 12.14 -18.43 28.17
CA ASP A 288 13.11 -17.33 28.29
C ASP A 288 12.55 -16.03 27.71
N LEU A 289 11.94 -16.09 26.52
CA LEU A 289 11.28 -14.94 25.91
C LEU A 289 10.16 -14.41 26.82
N TYR A 290 9.30 -15.28 27.36
CA TYR A 290 8.26 -14.86 28.29
C TYR A 290 8.83 -14.29 29.61
N ALA A 291 9.97 -14.80 30.09
CA ALA A 291 10.67 -14.21 31.23
C ALA A 291 11.07 -12.76 30.94
N ARG A 292 11.71 -12.51 29.80
CA ARG A 292 12.08 -11.16 29.34
C ARG A 292 10.87 -10.25 29.09
N CYS A 293 9.80 -10.77 28.48
CA CYS A 293 8.57 -9.99 28.29
C CYS A 293 7.99 -9.46 29.61
N LYS A 294 8.09 -10.21 30.72
CA LYS A 294 7.64 -9.73 32.04
C LYS A 294 8.52 -8.59 32.60
N GLU A 295 9.81 -8.55 32.23
CA GLU A 295 10.72 -7.44 32.56
C GLU A 295 10.39 -6.19 31.73
N TRP A 296 10.05 -6.37 30.45
CA TRP A 296 9.70 -5.29 29.53
C TRP A 296 8.29 -4.71 29.79
N TYR A 297 7.34 -5.57 30.14
CA TYR A 297 5.93 -5.22 30.39
C TYR A 297 5.50 -5.52 31.85
N PRO A 298 6.13 -4.91 32.88
CA PRO A 298 5.86 -5.25 34.29
C PRO A 298 4.43 -4.89 34.76
N LYS A 299 3.69 -4.09 33.99
CA LYS A 299 2.27 -3.78 34.22
C LYS A 299 1.33 -4.88 33.69
N ALA A 300 1.81 -5.77 32.82
CA ALA A 300 1.06 -6.85 32.20
C ALA A 300 1.06 -8.09 33.12
N THR A 301 -0.04 -8.25 33.86
CA THR A 301 -0.14 -9.15 35.02
C THR A 301 -0.95 -10.41 34.77
N ASP A 302 -1.54 -10.56 33.58
CA ASP A 302 -2.35 -11.73 33.26
C ASP A 302 -1.50 -12.97 32.93
N ALA A 303 -1.93 -14.13 33.41
CA ALA A 303 -1.28 -15.41 33.19
C ALA A 303 -1.77 -16.11 31.91
N ASP A 304 -2.97 -15.77 31.42
CA ASP A 304 -3.49 -16.29 30.15
C ASP A 304 -2.75 -15.67 28.97
N PHE A 305 -2.00 -16.48 28.20
CA PHE A 305 -1.24 -16.01 27.04
C PHE A 305 -2.11 -15.40 25.93
N THR A 306 -3.42 -15.67 25.89
CA THR A 306 -4.35 -15.08 24.91
C THR A 306 -4.93 -13.74 25.37
N SER A 307 -4.69 -13.35 26.63
CA SER A 307 -5.18 -12.09 27.19
C SER A 307 -4.40 -10.88 26.68
N PRO A 308 -5.08 -9.79 26.23
CA PRO A 308 -4.43 -8.52 25.91
C PRO A 308 -3.64 -7.88 27.06
N ASN A 309 -3.75 -8.39 28.29
CA ASN A 309 -2.99 -7.96 29.46
C ASN A 309 -1.87 -8.93 29.89
N ASN A 310 -1.55 -9.93 29.09
CA ASN A 310 -0.39 -10.79 29.28
C ASN A 310 0.87 -10.19 28.62
N ALA A 311 2.03 -10.40 29.23
CA ALA A 311 3.29 -9.82 28.77
C ALA A 311 3.75 -10.35 27.39
N LEU A 312 3.58 -11.65 27.11
CA LEU A 312 3.91 -12.25 25.81
C LEU A 312 2.92 -11.78 24.74
N TYR A 313 1.63 -11.75 25.04
CA TYR A 313 0.63 -11.17 24.12
C TYR A 313 0.99 -9.72 23.77
N LYS A 314 1.30 -8.89 24.77
CA LYS A 314 1.67 -7.49 24.54
C LYS A 314 2.92 -7.35 23.67
N PHE A 315 3.90 -8.23 23.85
CA PHE A 315 5.06 -8.32 22.96
C PHE A 315 4.61 -8.66 21.55
N VAL A 316 4.12 -9.89 21.29
CA VAL A 316 3.80 -10.37 19.93
C VAL A 316 2.78 -9.49 19.21
N ALA A 317 1.73 -9.01 19.88
CA ALA A 317 0.72 -8.16 19.27
C ALA A 317 1.26 -6.79 18.81
N TYR A 318 2.36 -6.30 19.39
CA TYR A 318 3.02 -5.07 18.95
C TYR A 318 3.81 -5.26 17.65
N HIS A 319 4.19 -6.50 17.31
CA HIS A 319 4.95 -6.86 16.11
C HIS A 319 4.06 -7.05 14.88
N LEU A 320 2.74 -6.97 15.05
CA LEU A 320 1.76 -7.28 14.02
C LEU A 320 0.93 -6.04 13.65
N VAL A 321 0.75 -5.80 12.36
CA VAL A 321 -0.06 -4.70 11.80
C VAL A 321 -1.09 -5.27 10.83
N ASN A 322 -2.33 -4.75 10.85
CA ASN A 322 -3.44 -5.18 9.99
C ASN A 322 -3.41 -4.60 8.57
N LYS A 323 -2.20 -4.43 8.02
CA LYS A 323 -1.96 -3.97 6.65
C LYS A 323 -0.91 -4.84 5.97
N LYS A 324 -1.08 -5.19 4.70
CA LYS A 324 -0.02 -5.81 3.88
C LYS A 324 0.94 -4.72 3.39
N LEU A 325 2.18 -4.74 3.89
CA LEU A 325 3.20 -3.73 3.61
C LEU A 325 4.49 -4.41 3.12
N LEU A 326 4.75 -4.34 1.81
CA LEU A 326 6.07 -4.63 1.24
C LEU A 326 7.13 -3.69 1.82
N TYR A 327 8.41 -4.07 1.77
CA TYR A 327 9.49 -3.26 2.35
C TYR A 327 9.59 -1.88 1.70
N THR A 328 9.40 -1.81 0.38
CA THR A 328 9.27 -0.53 -0.34
C THR A 328 8.02 0.28 0.03
N ARG A 329 7.03 -0.29 0.71
CA ARG A 329 5.76 0.36 1.10
C ARG A 329 5.60 0.64 2.60
N LEU A 330 6.54 0.18 3.44
CA LEU A 330 6.61 0.45 4.88
C LEU A 330 6.71 1.95 5.23
N VAL A 331 7.17 2.77 4.30
CA VAL A 331 7.16 4.23 4.39
C VAL A 331 6.86 4.77 3.00
N CYS A 332 5.65 5.29 2.78
CA CYS A 332 5.24 5.78 1.46
C CYS A 332 5.39 7.30 1.32
N TYR A 333 5.80 7.82 0.16
CA TYR A 333 5.87 9.25 -0.12
C TYR A 333 5.87 9.57 -1.62
N ASN A 334 5.00 10.49 -2.06
CA ASN A 334 4.94 11.06 -3.42
C ASN A 334 5.15 10.06 -4.57
N LEU A 335 4.05 9.50 -5.05
CA LEU A 335 4.03 8.51 -6.12
C LEU A 335 4.10 9.18 -7.50
N THR A 336 4.74 8.50 -8.46
CA THR A 336 4.69 8.88 -9.88
C THR A 336 3.89 7.86 -10.69
N LEU A 337 3.91 8.01 -12.02
CA LEU A 337 3.35 7.01 -12.93
C LEU A 337 4.14 5.71 -12.98
N GLU A 338 5.40 5.72 -12.52
CA GLU A 338 6.38 4.67 -12.79
C GLU A 338 7.13 4.19 -11.54
N THR A 339 7.12 4.99 -10.46
CA THR A 339 7.86 4.69 -9.23
C THR A 339 7.04 4.96 -7.97
N TYR A 340 7.07 3.99 -7.05
CA TYR A 340 6.76 4.22 -5.65
C TYR A 340 7.92 5.01 -5.01
N ASN A 341 7.62 5.87 -4.03
CA ASN A 341 8.63 6.58 -3.23
C ASN A 341 9.59 7.51 -3.98
N SER A 342 9.04 8.40 -4.81
CA SER A 342 9.86 9.40 -5.50
C SER A 342 10.12 10.64 -4.62
N GLU A 343 11.33 11.21 -4.69
CA GLU A 343 11.65 12.46 -3.99
C GLU A 343 11.15 13.74 -4.71
N VAL A 344 10.42 13.59 -5.82
CA VAL A 344 9.82 14.73 -6.53
C VAL A 344 8.94 15.51 -5.56
N ASN A 345 8.98 16.84 -5.62
CA ASN A 345 8.25 17.74 -4.70
C ASN A 345 8.56 17.57 -3.19
N LEU A 346 9.50 16.74 -2.74
CA LEU A 346 9.78 16.59 -1.32
C LEU A 346 10.98 17.44 -0.87
N VAL A 347 10.98 17.83 0.41
CA VAL A 347 12.13 18.56 0.97
C VAL A 347 13.30 17.59 1.12
N LYS A 348 14.36 17.80 0.34
CA LYS A 348 15.57 16.97 0.34
C LYS A 348 16.10 16.76 1.76
N ARG A 349 16.45 15.52 2.12
CA ARG A 349 16.97 15.13 3.44
C ARG A 349 16.05 15.48 4.63
N SER A 350 14.75 15.62 4.42
CA SER A 350 13.79 15.54 5.55
C SER A 350 13.31 14.10 5.68
N ASP A 351 13.08 13.64 6.91
CA ASP A 351 12.68 12.27 7.17
C ASP A 351 11.31 11.93 6.54
N ARG A 352 11.09 10.66 6.26
CA ARG A 352 9.83 10.11 5.77
C ARG A 352 9.33 9.13 6.81
N PHE A 353 8.06 9.18 7.15
CA PHE A 353 7.50 8.32 8.19
C PHE A 353 6.05 7.97 7.90
N GLU A 354 5.66 6.81 8.41
CA GLU A 354 4.29 6.34 8.51
C GLU A 354 4.03 5.88 9.95
N TYR A 355 2.76 5.86 10.34
CA TYR A 355 2.34 5.42 11.66
C TYR A 355 1.27 4.34 11.51
N TYR A 356 1.44 3.23 12.24
CA TYR A 356 0.59 2.05 12.12
C TYR A 356 -0.04 1.68 13.48
N GLU A 357 -1.34 1.42 13.47
CA GLU A 357 -2.03 0.73 14.56
C GLU A 357 -1.60 -0.74 14.54
N THR A 358 -1.02 -1.20 15.65
CA THR A 358 -0.62 -2.60 15.84
C THR A 358 -1.80 -3.42 16.36
N MET A 359 -1.71 -4.75 16.29
CA MET A 359 -2.74 -5.65 16.86
C MET A 359 -2.78 -5.63 18.39
N GLN A 360 -1.87 -4.92 19.05
CA GLN A 360 -1.93 -4.56 20.47
C GLN A 360 -2.95 -3.43 20.75
N GLY A 361 -3.38 -2.68 19.72
CA GLY A 361 -4.14 -1.44 19.87
C GLY A 361 -3.25 -0.28 20.31
N THR A 362 -2.03 -0.21 19.79
CA THR A 362 -1.05 0.86 20.08
C THR A 362 -0.34 1.30 18.81
N LEU A 363 0.35 2.45 18.87
CA LEU A 363 1.00 3.03 17.69
C LEU A 363 2.46 2.61 17.53
N MET A 364 2.81 2.17 16.32
CA MET A 364 4.18 1.98 15.84
C MET A 364 4.53 3.08 14.84
N LYS A 365 5.74 3.63 14.93
CA LYS A 365 6.28 4.56 13.93
C LYS A 365 7.28 3.83 13.05
N VAL A 366 7.19 3.95 11.74
CA VAL A 366 8.20 3.44 10.78
C VAL A 366 8.76 4.61 10.00
N THR A 367 10.06 4.66 9.76
CA THR A 367 10.75 5.86 9.26
C THR A 367 11.93 5.54 8.32
N ARG A 368 12.05 6.29 7.22
CA ARG A 368 13.31 6.46 6.47
C ARG A 368 13.95 7.79 6.88
N PRO A 369 15.02 7.79 7.69
CA PRO A 369 15.57 8.99 8.31
C PRO A 369 16.56 9.71 7.40
N LEU A 370 16.08 10.26 6.28
CA LEU A 370 16.91 10.92 5.26
C LEU A 370 17.72 12.12 5.80
N SER A 371 17.36 12.69 6.96
CA SER A 371 18.17 13.71 7.64
C SER A 371 19.46 13.17 8.26
N ASN A 372 19.53 11.88 8.57
CA ASN A 372 20.60 11.27 9.33
C ASN A 372 21.52 10.40 8.45
N ALA A 373 22.74 10.88 8.21
CA ALA A 373 23.72 10.19 7.36
C ALA A 373 24.11 8.77 7.81
N LYS A 374 23.89 8.38 9.08
CA LYS A 374 24.12 6.99 9.53
C LYS A 374 23.10 6.02 8.94
N TYR A 375 21.85 6.48 8.76
CA TYR A 375 20.69 5.64 8.53
C TYR A 375 19.95 5.99 7.21
N GLN A 376 20.60 6.76 6.33
CA GLN A 376 19.98 7.34 5.13
C GLN A 376 19.43 6.31 4.14
N THR A 377 19.91 5.06 4.20
CA THR A 377 19.48 3.92 3.38
C THR A 377 18.54 2.95 4.11
N ASP A 378 18.29 3.15 5.41
CA ASP A 378 17.60 2.19 6.25
C ASP A 378 16.11 2.54 6.42
N VAL A 379 15.29 1.51 6.64
CA VAL A 379 13.94 1.66 7.21
C VAL A 379 14.00 1.25 8.68
N LEU A 380 13.56 2.13 9.57
CA LEU A 380 13.68 1.97 11.02
C LEU A 380 12.30 2.00 11.71
N VAL A 381 12.08 1.08 12.65
CA VAL A 381 10.95 1.11 13.59
C VAL A 381 11.32 1.98 14.80
N ASN A 382 10.34 2.74 15.28
CA ASN A 382 10.40 3.61 16.45
C ASN A 382 11.60 4.58 16.42
N TYR A 383 11.81 5.21 15.26
CA TYR A 383 12.87 6.20 15.08
C TYR A 383 12.58 7.53 15.80
N SER A 384 13.55 8.01 16.57
CA SER A 384 13.56 9.35 17.16
C SER A 384 14.91 10.05 16.98
N ARG A 385 14.88 11.26 16.40
CA ARG A 385 16.08 12.07 16.18
C ARG A 385 16.76 12.47 17.49
N ASP A 386 16.00 12.71 18.56
CA ASP A 386 16.50 13.10 19.89
C ASP A 386 17.52 12.06 20.43
N LEU A 387 17.31 10.77 20.13
CA LEU A 387 18.19 9.68 20.56
C LEU A 387 19.41 9.50 19.66
N THR A 388 19.37 9.98 18.42
CA THR A 388 20.54 9.97 17.54
C THR A 388 21.55 11.08 17.87
N ASN A 389 21.13 12.12 18.59
CA ASN A 389 21.93 13.26 18.98
C ASN A 389 23.12 12.84 19.88
N ALA A 390 24.34 13.21 19.50
CA ALA A 390 25.57 12.86 20.20
C ALA A 390 25.65 13.39 21.64
N SER A 391 24.86 14.41 22.02
CA SER A 391 24.76 14.89 23.40
C SER A 391 23.70 14.21 24.26
N ASN A 392 22.88 13.30 23.69
CA ASN A 392 21.89 12.55 24.47
C ASN A 392 22.60 11.41 25.25
N PRO A 393 22.53 11.37 26.59
CA PRO A 393 23.17 10.31 27.38
C PRO A 393 22.53 8.93 27.17
N TYR A 394 21.31 8.84 26.63
CA TYR A 394 20.59 7.60 26.33
C TYR A 394 20.75 7.14 24.86
N ARG A 395 21.76 7.67 24.14
CA ARG A 395 21.95 7.45 22.69
C ARG A 395 22.22 5.99 22.29
N SER A 396 22.83 5.19 23.15
CA SER A 396 23.09 3.78 22.87
C SER A 396 21.88 2.88 23.16
N THR A 397 21.07 3.27 24.14
CA THR A 397 20.11 2.40 24.82
C THR A 397 19.12 3.23 25.62
N CYS A 398 17.83 2.87 25.57
CA CYS A 398 16.75 3.59 26.23
C CYS A 398 16.48 3.12 27.66
N GLY A 399 16.27 4.09 28.55
CA GLY A 399 15.96 3.89 29.97
C GLY A 399 16.97 3.03 30.74
N GLU A 400 16.53 2.53 31.89
CA GLU A 400 17.30 1.59 32.73
C GLU A 400 17.32 0.15 32.15
N ARG A 401 16.48 -0.14 31.14
CA ARG A 401 16.35 -1.47 30.52
C ARG A 401 17.50 -1.83 29.57
N ASN A 402 18.29 -0.83 29.14
CA ASN A 402 19.44 -1.00 28.26
C ASN A 402 19.09 -1.57 26.85
N ILE A 403 17.90 -1.26 26.32
CA ILE A 403 17.40 -1.75 25.02
C ILE A 403 17.50 -0.65 23.96
N PRO A 404 18.06 -0.92 22.76
CA PRO A 404 18.09 0.04 21.66
C PRO A 404 16.69 0.38 21.11
N VAL A 405 16.54 1.60 20.62
CA VAL A 405 15.45 2.02 19.72
C VAL A 405 16.05 2.55 18.42
N ASN A 406 15.22 2.94 17.45
CA ASN A 406 15.63 3.10 16.04
C ASN A 406 16.02 1.74 15.43
N ILE A 407 15.16 0.74 15.62
CA ILE A 407 15.40 -0.67 15.26
C ILE A 407 15.37 -0.80 13.74
N LYS A 408 16.39 -1.39 13.14
CA LYS A 408 16.46 -1.54 11.69
C LYS A 408 15.63 -2.73 11.24
N ILE A 409 14.87 -2.49 10.19
CA ILE A 409 14.25 -3.52 9.38
C ILE A 409 15.29 -3.96 8.33
N TYR A 410 15.58 -5.25 8.26
CA TYR A 410 16.49 -5.77 7.25
C TYR A 410 15.91 -5.58 5.84
N ASP A 411 16.77 -5.17 4.91
CA ASP A 411 16.40 -5.07 3.50
C ASP A 411 16.25 -6.48 2.91
N PRO A 412 15.08 -6.84 2.34
CA PRO A 412 14.81 -8.19 1.84
C PRO A 412 15.80 -8.62 0.77
N SER A 413 16.29 -7.70 -0.05
CA SER A 413 17.24 -7.99 -1.13
C SER A 413 18.62 -8.41 -0.62
N VAL A 414 18.94 -8.08 0.63
CA VAL A 414 20.20 -8.47 1.31
C VAL A 414 20.02 -9.81 2.01
N ILE A 415 18.97 -9.98 2.82
CA ILE A 415 18.74 -11.22 3.57
C ILE A 415 18.38 -12.40 2.67
N SER A 416 17.76 -12.18 1.51
CA SER A 416 17.51 -13.24 0.51
C SER A 416 18.79 -13.85 -0.07
N GLN A 417 19.95 -13.17 0.06
CA GLN A 417 21.24 -13.67 -0.39
C GLN A 417 21.96 -14.47 0.71
N ASP A 418 21.64 -14.24 1.98
CA ASP A 418 22.26 -14.90 3.13
C ASP A 418 21.51 -16.20 3.49
N SER A 419 21.63 -17.17 2.60
CA SER A 419 21.12 -18.54 2.78
C SER A 419 21.81 -19.33 3.90
N ILE A 420 22.83 -18.78 4.57
CA ILE A 420 23.53 -19.40 5.69
C ILE A 420 22.79 -19.09 7.00
N HIS A 421 22.48 -17.82 7.26
CA HIS A 421 21.77 -17.39 8.46
C HIS A 421 20.24 -17.42 8.28
N TYR A 422 19.75 -17.16 7.05
CA TYR A 422 18.31 -17.08 6.73
C TYR A 422 17.90 -18.07 5.60
N PRO A 423 18.16 -19.39 5.75
CA PRO A 423 17.86 -20.39 4.73
C PRO A 423 16.36 -20.43 4.41
N GLY A 424 16.01 -20.18 3.13
CA GLY A 424 14.63 -20.20 2.67
C GLY A 424 13.78 -19.00 3.11
N PHE A 425 14.40 -17.85 3.42
CA PHE A 425 13.66 -16.63 3.75
C PHE A 425 12.58 -16.28 2.70
N MET A 426 11.34 -16.11 3.18
CA MET A 426 10.20 -15.70 2.38
C MET A 426 9.59 -14.43 2.99
N GLN A 427 9.71 -13.30 2.28
CA GLN A 427 9.09 -12.05 2.68
C GLN A 427 7.57 -12.06 2.50
N GLU A 428 7.04 -12.73 1.47
CA GLU A 428 5.65 -12.61 1.05
C GLU A 428 4.80 -13.84 1.42
N ALA A 429 3.61 -13.56 1.95
CA ALA A 429 2.55 -14.53 2.22
C ALA A 429 1.27 -14.19 1.43
N LEU A 430 0.32 -15.12 1.37
CA LEU A 430 -1.00 -14.95 0.74
C LEU A 430 -1.66 -13.63 1.19
N ASN A 431 -1.65 -13.39 2.49
CA ASN A 431 -2.37 -12.30 3.15
C ASN A 431 -1.45 -11.31 3.86
N GLY A 432 -0.16 -11.24 3.53
CA GLY A 432 0.72 -10.31 4.20
C GLY A 432 2.19 -10.37 3.80
N SER A 433 3.00 -9.68 4.59
CA SER A 433 4.45 -9.55 4.43
C SER A 433 5.17 -9.76 5.78
N ILE A 434 6.40 -10.27 5.75
CA ILE A 434 7.23 -10.57 6.92
C ILE A 434 8.57 -9.85 6.77
N HIS A 435 8.97 -9.09 7.78
CA HIS A 435 10.25 -8.38 7.79
C HIS A 435 11.06 -8.75 9.03
N LEU A 436 12.37 -8.94 8.86
CA LEU A 436 13.26 -9.25 9.98
C LEU A 436 13.77 -7.97 10.66
N LEU A 437 13.98 -8.03 11.97
CA LEU A 437 14.50 -6.92 12.78
C LEU A 437 15.94 -7.18 13.26
N ASP A 438 16.75 -6.11 13.35
CA ASP A 438 18.12 -6.15 13.92
C ASP A 438 18.18 -5.99 15.45
N ASN A 439 17.02 -5.74 16.08
CA ASN A 439 16.91 -5.59 17.52
C ASN A 439 15.49 -5.90 18.02
N VAL A 440 15.38 -6.12 19.34
CA VAL A 440 14.12 -6.47 19.99
C VAL A 440 13.18 -5.26 20.04
N LEU A 441 11.96 -5.44 19.54
CA LEU A 441 10.95 -4.39 19.44
C LEU A 441 10.00 -4.42 20.65
N ILE A 442 10.02 -3.33 21.42
CA ILE A 442 9.15 -3.15 22.59
C ILE A 442 8.34 -1.85 22.51
N TYR A 443 7.17 -1.85 23.17
CA TYR A 443 6.35 -0.67 23.40
C TYR A 443 6.43 -0.25 24.86
N ASP A 444 7.25 0.76 25.14
CA ASP A 444 7.53 1.24 26.50
C ASP A 444 7.38 2.77 26.62
N GLU A 445 7.71 3.32 27.80
CA GLU A 445 7.60 4.77 28.04
C GLU A 445 8.50 5.60 27.13
N ASP A 446 9.64 5.05 26.66
CA ASP A 446 10.57 5.75 25.77
C ASP A 446 9.98 5.87 24.36
N VAL A 447 9.20 4.89 23.92
CA VAL A 447 8.34 4.98 22.73
C VAL A 447 7.14 5.91 22.98
N MET A 448 6.38 5.69 24.06
CA MET A 448 5.10 6.36 24.34
C MET A 448 5.23 7.85 24.62
N SER A 449 5.92 8.22 25.70
CA SER A 449 5.87 9.56 26.30
C SER A 449 7.23 10.27 26.28
N GLY A 450 8.32 9.51 26.19
CA GLY A 450 9.69 9.98 26.12
C GLY A 450 10.05 10.62 24.79
N TYR A 451 10.37 9.80 23.78
CA TYR A 451 11.13 10.23 22.61
C TYR A 451 10.51 9.96 21.24
N VAL A 452 9.70 8.90 21.06
CA VAL A 452 9.27 8.46 19.71
C VAL A 452 7.92 9.05 19.31
N LEU A 453 6.89 8.91 20.17
CA LEU A 453 5.54 9.44 19.90
C LEU A 453 5.32 10.84 20.51
N ASN A 454 6.32 11.37 21.19
CA ASN A 454 6.35 12.74 21.71
C ASN A 454 6.73 13.75 20.61
N GLU A 455 5.97 13.77 19.51
CA GLU A 455 6.19 14.66 18.35
C GLU A 455 4.88 15.06 17.65
N ILE A 456 4.96 15.78 16.52
CA ILE A 456 3.80 16.03 15.66
C ILE A 456 3.52 14.75 14.85
N MET A 457 2.73 13.85 15.43
CA MET A 457 2.25 12.67 14.72
C MET A 457 1.25 13.11 13.63
N ARG A 458 1.63 12.96 12.36
CA ARG A 458 0.81 13.29 11.19
C ARG A 458 0.41 12.01 10.45
N PHE A 459 -0.88 11.89 10.16
CA PHE A 459 -1.49 10.74 9.51
C PHE A 459 -2.31 11.24 8.32
N ASP A 460 -2.00 10.77 7.12
CA ASP A 460 -2.91 10.91 5.98
C ASP A 460 -4.24 10.20 6.30
N PHE A 461 -5.39 10.81 6.00
CA PHE A 461 -6.70 10.18 6.31
C PHE A 461 -6.91 8.85 5.59
N SER A 462 -6.35 8.68 4.40
CA SER A 462 -6.40 7.42 3.66
C SER A 462 -5.55 6.33 4.34
N SER A 463 -4.52 6.71 5.11
CA SER A 463 -3.75 5.76 5.93
C SER A 463 -4.54 5.22 7.12
N LEU A 464 -5.60 5.90 7.58
CA LEU A 464 -6.37 5.47 8.76
C LEU A 464 -7.26 4.25 8.48
N VAL A 465 -7.52 3.91 7.22
CA VAL A 465 -8.41 2.83 6.78
C VAL A 465 -7.56 1.67 6.23
N PRO A 466 -7.42 0.54 6.95
CA PRO A 466 -6.55 -0.56 6.52
C PRO A 466 -6.91 -1.12 5.15
N GLU A 467 -8.20 -1.17 4.81
CA GLU A 467 -8.72 -1.66 3.53
C GLU A 467 -8.21 -0.82 2.36
N PHE A 468 -7.92 0.48 2.55
CA PHE A 468 -7.37 1.30 1.48
C PHE A 468 -5.93 0.89 1.14
N THR A 469 -5.15 0.46 2.14
CA THR A 469 -3.80 -0.09 1.92
C THR A 469 -3.87 -1.50 1.33
N ASN A 470 -4.69 -2.38 1.92
CA ASN A 470 -4.78 -3.80 1.54
C ASN A 470 -5.31 -4.03 0.13
N ASN A 471 -6.05 -3.06 -0.43
CA ASN A 471 -6.66 -3.14 -1.75
C ASN A 471 -6.09 -2.13 -2.75
N GLU A 472 -4.98 -1.45 -2.41
CA GLU A 472 -4.31 -0.46 -3.27
C GLU A 472 -5.24 0.66 -3.77
N VAL A 473 -6.27 0.97 -2.97
CA VAL A 473 -7.07 2.19 -3.12
C VAL A 473 -6.15 3.37 -2.85
N ARG A 474 -5.48 3.34 -1.68
CA ARG A 474 -4.32 4.17 -1.43
C ARG A 474 -3.19 3.69 -2.34
N TRP A 475 -2.44 4.64 -2.89
CA TRP A 475 -1.35 4.42 -3.84
C TRP A 475 -1.73 4.07 -5.28
N CYS A 476 -3.01 4.17 -5.65
CA CYS A 476 -3.38 4.21 -7.08
C CYS A 476 -2.65 5.34 -7.82
N SER A 477 -2.34 5.15 -9.10
CA SER A 477 -1.69 6.16 -9.95
C SER A 477 -2.58 6.48 -11.16
N ARG A 478 -2.63 7.74 -11.62
CA ARG A 478 -3.46 8.13 -12.78
C ARG A 478 -2.81 7.59 -14.07
N GLY A 479 -3.51 6.74 -14.84
CA GLY A 479 -2.87 5.97 -15.92
C GLY A 479 -2.05 6.78 -16.94
N LYS A 480 -0.97 6.16 -17.47
CA LYS A 480 -0.30 6.61 -18.70
C LYS A 480 -1.34 6.89 -19.78
N ALA A 481 -1.15 7.97 -20.55
CA ALA A 481 -2.17 8.55 -21.41
C ALA A 481 -2.76 7.55 -22.42
N GLY A 482 -3.94 7.00 -22.12
CA GLY A 482 -4.61 6.04 -23.00
C GLY A 482 -5.89 5.41 -22.46
N ILE A 483 -5.78 4.62 -21.38
CA ILE A 483 -6.76 3.53 -21.15
C ILE A 483 -7.71 3.71 -19.95
N LEU A 484 -7.30 4.33 -18.83
CA LEU A 484 -8.21 4.72 -17.73
C LEU A 484 -7.85 6.13 -17.23
N LYS A 485 -8.76 7.10 -17.40
CA LYS A 485 -8.49 8.52 -17.11
C LYS A 485 -8.52 8.89 -15.62
N THR A 486 -9.15 8.06 -14.80
CA THR A 486 -9.44 8.35 -13.39
C THR A 486 -9.39 7.05 -12.60
N ASN A 487 -8.21 6.65 -12.12
CA ASN A 487 -8.07 5.55 -11.14
C ASN A 487 -8.57 5.96 -9.73
N GLU A 488 -9.38 7.01 -9.68
CA GLU A 488 -9.98 7.60 -8.50
C GLU A 488 -11.16 6.73 -8.05
N TYR A 489 -11.21 6.42 -6.76
CA TYR A 489 -12.16 5.48 -6.20
C TYR A 489 -13.26 6.20 -5.44
N TYR A 490 -14.51 6.01 -5.86
CA TYR A 490 -15.65 6.17 -4.96
C TYR A 490 -15.54 5.11 -3.86
N ILE A 491 -15.67 5.52 -2.60
CA ILE A 491 -15.60 4.62 -1.45
C ILE A 491 -17.04 4.22 -1.07
N PRO A 492 -17.41 2.93 -1.19
CA PRO A 492 -18.73 2.47 -0.77
C PRO A 492 -18.90 2.58 0.75
N LYS A 493 -20.15 2.81 1.18
CA LYS A 493 -20.52 2.75 2.59
C LYS A 493 -20.21 1.37 3.16
N GLY A 494 -19.56 1.33 4.33
CA GLY A 494 -19.18 0.08 5.00
C GLY A 494 -17.98 -0.64 4.38
N TYR A 495 -17.28 -0.03 3.41
CA TYR A 495 -16.06 -0.60 2.83
C TYR A 495 -14.93 -0.69 3.85
N GLY A 496 -14.65 0.41 4.55
CA GLY A 496 -13.56 0.51 5.52
C GLY A 496 -14.00 0.37 6.98
N SER A 497 -13.33 -0.47 7.76
CA SER A 497 -13.60 -0.71 9.19
C SER A 497 -13.45 0.54 10.05
N ASN A 498 -12.41 1.34 9.79
CA ASN A 498 -12.12 2.58 10.51
C ASN A 498 -12.89 3.81 9.99
N LEU A 499 -13.95 3.63 9.19
CA LEU A 499 -14.69 4.71 8.51
C LEU A 499 -16.21 4.49 8.55
N VAL A 500 -16.92 5.36 9.27
CA VAL A 500 -18.37 5.26 9.50
C VAL A 500 -19.11 6.40 8.81
N TYR A 501 -20.14 6.06 8.03
CA TYR A 501 -21.04 6.98 7.35
C TYR A 501 -22.29 7.14 8.23
N ASN A 502 -22.59 8.36 8.67
CA ASN A 502 -23.75 8.65 9.52
C ASN A 502 -25.01 9.01 8.72
N THR A 503 -24.91 9.15 7.39
CA THR A 503 -26.01 9.51 6.48
C THR A 503 -25.73 8.94 5.08
N GLU A 504 -26.77 8.52 4.35
CA GLU A 504 -26.63 7.85 3.02
C GLU A 504 -26.16 8.81 1.92
N GLU A 505 -26.35 10.12 2.12
CA GLU A 505 -26.00 11.20 1.20
C GLU A 505 -24.48 11.47 1.15
N THR A 506 -23.72 10.87 2.07
CA THR A 506 -22.26 10.98 2.11
C THR A 506 -21.64 10.27 0.90
N ARG A 507 -21.00 11.03 0.03
CA ARG A 507 -20.13 10.50 -1.02
C ARG A 507 -18.68 10.83 -0.71
N LEU A 508 -17.85 9.81 -0.54
CA LEU A 508 -16.41 9.95 -0.37
C LEU A 508 -15.69 9.39 -1.58
N TYR A 509 -14.64 10.07 -2.00
CA TYR A 509 -13.75 9.64 -3.06
C TYR A 509 -12.30 9.69 -2.56
N TYR A 510 -11.50 8.70 -2.90
CA TYR A 510 -10.05 8.79 -2.84
C TYR A 510 -9.53 9.18 -4.23
N LEU A 511 -8.79 10.29 -4.31
CA LEU A 511 -8.23 10.80 -5.55
C LEU A 511 -6.72 10.51 -5.58
N CYS A 512 -6.27 9.77 -6.60
CA CYS A 512 -4.87 9.32 -6.73
C CYS A 512 -3.88 10.51 -6.72
N PRO A 513 -2.62 10.31 -6.27
CA PRO A 513 -1.63 11.36 -6.14
C PRO A 513 -1.44 12.23 -7.38
N ASN A 514 -1.35 13.54 -7.14
CA ASN A 514 -1.14 14.53 -8.19
C ASN A 514 -0.15 15.61 -7.77
N GLN A 515 0.97 15.69 -8.49
CA GLN A 515 2.11 16.56 -8.17
C GLN A 515 1.86 18.08 -8.35
N THR A 516 0.70 18.45 -8.89
CA THR A 516 0.33 19.87 -9.11
C THR A 516 -0.57 20.45 -8.01
N TRP A 517 -1.13 19.62 -7.12
CA TRP A 517 -2.00 20.05 -6.02
C TRP A 517 -1.27 20.10 -4.67
N HIS A 518 -1.91 20.73 -3.68
CA HIS A 518 -1.28 21.14 -2.42
C HIS A 518 -1.24 20.03 -1.33
N ASN A 519 -1.26 18.78 -1.76
CA ASN A 519 -1.65 17.65 -0.93
C ASN A 519 -0.42 17.01 -0.25
N TYR A 520 -0.57 16.57 1.00
CA TYR A 520 0.44 15.77 1.68
C TYR A 520 0.48 14.36 1.07
N GLN A 521 1.67 13.82 0.83
CA GLN A 521 1.93 12.56 0.10
C GLN A 521 1.40 12.50 -1.36
N GLY A 522 0.52 13.42 -1.75
CA GLY A 522 0.10 13.78 -3.12
C GLY A 522 -1.37 13.45 -3.40
N ASP A 523 -1.91 12.48 -2.68
CA ASP A 523 -3.30 11.98 -2.67
C ASP A 523 -4.26 12.90 -1.91
N GLU A 524 -5.57 12.74 -2.11
CA GLU A 524 -6.58 13.43 -1.28
C GLU A 524 -7.82 12.57 -1.07
N MET A 525 -8.40 12.68 0.13
CA MET A 525 -9.79 12.28 0.37
C MET A 525 -10.72 13.46 0.08
N MET A 526 -11.80 13.19 -0.65
CA MET A 526 -12.78 14.18 -1.09
C MET A 526 -14.21 13.77 -0.67
N GLY A 527 -14.79 14.47 0.29
CA GLY A 527 -16.21 14.39 0.62
C GLY A 527 -17.04 15.35 -0.24
N LEU A 528 -18.15 14.86 -0.82
CA LEU A 528 -19.06 15.65 -1.67
C LEU A 528 -20.51 15.66 -1.18
N GLY A 529 -21.11 16.86 -1.17
CA GLY A 529 -22.54 17.06 -0.89
C GLY A 529 -22.90 17.16 0.61
N ALA A 530 -24.07 16.65 0.98
CA ALA A 530 -24.55 16.61 2.36
C ALA A 530 -23.92 15.44 3.15
N PHE A 531 -22.60 15.48 3.37
CA PHE A 531 -21.88 14.43 4.09
C PHE A 531 -21.94 14.57 5.62
N ASP A 532 -21.94 13.43 6.30
CA ASP A 532 -21.78 13.27 7.75
C ASP A 532 -21.09 11.92 8.00
N PHE A 533 -19.82 11.94 8.40
CA PHE A 533 -18.99 10.74 8.53
C PHE A 533 -17.88 10.91 9.58
N LYS A 534 -17.31 9.80 10.05
CA LYS A 534 -16.21 9.79 11.04
C LYS A 534 -15.16 8.72 10.77
N TYR A 535 -13.91 9.05 11.12
CA TYR A 535 -12.80 8.09 11.16
C TYR A 535 -12.47 7.72 12.59
N LYS A 536 -12.02 6.48 12.79
CA LYS A 536 -11.31 6.08 14.00
C LYS A 536 -9.98 6.84 14.04
N MET A 537 -9.66 7.43 15.18
CA MET A 537 -8.36 8.07 15.41
C MET A 537 -7.31 7.00 15.76
N PRO A 538 -6.04 7.20 15.36
CA PRO A 538 -4.93 6.34 15.77
C PRO A 538 -4.86 6.17 17.30
N PRO A 539 -4.51 4.97 17.81
CA PRO A 539 -4.39 4.72 19.24
C PRO A 539 -3.07 5.29 19.78
N VAL A 540 -3.06 6.61 19.99
CA VAL A 540 -1.98 7.31 20.68
C VAL A 540 -1.95 6.93 22.17
N PRO A 541 -0.80 7.12 22.87
CA PRO A 541 -0.74 6.97 24.32
C PRO A 541 -1.81 7.80 25.05
N GLU A 542 -2.14 7.41 26.29
CA GLU A 542 -3.04 8.18 27.14
C GLU A 542 -2.44 9.56 27.48
N GLY A 543 -3.19 10.63 27.28
CA GLY A 543 -2.68 11.99 27.49
C GLY A 543 -3.54 13.11 26.91
N THR A 544 -3.07 14.36 27.05
CA THR A 544 -3.73 15.53 26.43
C THR A 544 -3.06 15.91 25.12
N TYR A 545 -3.87 16.04 24.07
CA TYR A 545 -3.43 16.30 22.70
C TYR A 545 -4.14 17.52 22.10
N GLU A 546 -3.40 18.33 21.34
CA GLU A 546 -3.96 19.27 20.40
C GLU A 546 -4.22 18.53 19.08
N ILE A 547 -5.49 18.42 18.68
CA ILE A 547 -5.93 17.70 17.48
C ILE A 547 -6.10 18.72 16.37
N ARG A 548 -5.54 18.43 15.19
CA ARG A 548 -5.54 19.33 14.03
C ARG A 548 -5.89 18.59 12.74
N MET A 549 -6.35 19.35 11.75
CA MET A 549 -6.56 18.87 10.39
C MET A 549 -5.85 19.75 9.37
N GLY A 550 -5.12 19.11 8.45
CA GLY A 550 -4.61 19.69 7.23
C GLY A 550 -5.66 19.70 6.12
N TYR A 551 -5.76 20.81 5.39
CA TYR A 551 -6.56 20.90 4.17
C TYR A 551 -6.07 22.02 3.23
N SER A 552 -6.42 21.92 1.95
CA SER A 552 -6.25 22.99 0.96
C SER A 552 -7.52 23.84 0.87
N ALA A 553 -7.40 25.13 1.18
CA ALA A 553 -8.47 26.12 1.14
C ALA A 553 -8.65 26.71 -0.28
N ASN A 554 -9.87 26.66 -0.80
CA ASN A 554 -10.23 27.30 -2.08
C ASN A 554 -11.74 27.56 -2.17
N ASN A 555 -12.18 28.26 -3.22
CA ASN A 555 -13.58 28.69 -3.39
C ASN A 555 -14.61 27.55 -3.55
N ASN A 556 -14.19 26.33 -3.86
CA ASN A 556 -15.08 25.17 -3.99
C ASN A 556 -15.33 24.46 -2.65
N ARG A 557 -14.55 24.78 -1.61
CA ARG A 557 -14.67 24.17 -0.28
C ARG A 557 -15.96 24.58 0.44
N HIS A 558 -16.26 23.89 1.54
CA HIS A 558 -17.48 24.10 2.30
C HIS A 558 -17.29 24.45 3.79
N VAL A 559 -18.39 24.77 4.46
CA VAL A 559 -18.44 25.00 5.92
C VAL A 559 -18.69 23.67 6.65
N ILE A 560 -17.81 23.34 7.59
CA ILE A 560 -17.74 22.03 8.27
C ILE A 560 -17.89 22.21 9.79
N GLN A 561 -18.70 21.37 10.43
CA GLN A 561 -18.64 21.17 11.88
C GLN A 561 -17.79 19.94 12.18
N PHE A 562 -16.85 20.11 13.12
CA PHE A 562 -16.02 19.04 13.68
C PHE A 562 -16.63 18.51 14.98
N TYR A 563 -16.41 17.22 15.24
CA TYR A 563 -16.67 16.59 16.53
C TYR A 563 -15.52 15.64 16.87
N VAL A 564 -15.25 15.43 18.16
CA VAL A 564 -14.33 14.41 18.67
C VAL A 564 -15.04 13.61 19.76
N ASP A 565 -15.19 12.31 19.54
CA ASP A 565 -16.03 11.39 20.32
C ASP A 565 -17.50 11.83 20.37
N ASP A 566 -18.03 12.22 19.20
CA ASP A 566 -19.38 12.76 18.97
C ASP A 566 -19.73 14.06 19.75
N GLU A 567 -18.77 14.65 20.49
CA GLU A 567 -18.88 15.98 21.10
C GLU A 567 -18.49 17.09 20.10
N VAL A 568 -19.34 18.13 19.98
CA VAL A 568 -19.11 19.29 19.10
C VAL A 568 -17.83 20.03 19.50
N THR A 569 -16.88 20.18 18.57
CA THR A 569 -15.63 20.92 18.81
C THR A 569 -15.61 22.25 18.07
N GLY A 570 -15.69 23.36 18.83
CA GLY A 570 -15.65 24.72 18.29
C GLY A 570 -16.88 25.08 17.43
N ILE A 571 -16.81 26.25 16.80
CA ILE A 571 -17.81 26.70 15.81
C ILE A 571 -17.54 26.08 14.42
N PRO A 572 -18.54 26.03 13.52
CA PRO A 572 -18.31 25.59 12.15
C PRO A 572 -17.23 26.43 11.45
N VAL A 573 -16.33 25.76 10.72
CA VAL A 573 -15.19 26.37 10.05
C VAL A 573 -15.46 26.44 8.56
N ASP A 574 -15.24 27.61 7.97
CA ASP A 574 -15.33 27.83 6.53
C ASP A 574 -13.97 27.53 5.86
N LEU A 575 -13.90 26.41 5.13
CA LEU A 575 -12.67 25.94 4.49
C LEU A 575 -12.33 26.73 3.21
N ARG A 576 -13.13 27.72 2.81
CA ARG A 576 -12.81 28.63 1.70
C ARG A 576 -11.87 29.76 2.11
N ILE A 577 -11.74 30.02 3.41
CA ILE A 577 -10.98 31.15 3.95
C ILE A 577 -9.47 30.86 3.90
N LEU A 578 -8.74 31.63 3.10
CA LEU A 578 -7.28 31.61 3.02
C LEU A 578 -6.64 32.21 4.28
N LEU A 579 -5.46 31.71 4.68
CA LEU A 579 -4.76 32.10 5.90
C LEU A 579 -4.37 33.59 5.96
N ASN A 580 -4.21 34.25 4.81
CA ASN A 580 -3.85 35.68 4.72
C ASN A 580 -5.02 36.63 5.04
N THR A 581 -6.24 36.09 5.24
CA THR A 581 -7.39 36.86 5.72
C THR A 581 -7.05 37.55 7.06
N PRO A 582 -7.37 38.84 7.29
CA PRO A 582 -6.94 39.57 8.49
C PRO A 582 -7.27 38.92 9.84
N ASN A 583 -8.41 38.21 9.91
CA ASN A 583 -8.86 37.47 11.09
C ASN A 583 -7.99 36.23 11.41
N ILE A 584 -7.21 35.74 10.44
CA ILE A 584 -6.23 34.66 10.62
C ILE A 584 -4.83 35.27 10.69
N GLY A 585 -4.44 36.04 9.67
CA GLY A 585 -3.27 36.93 9.72
C GLY A 585 -1.94 36.30 9.33
N TYR A 586 -1.93 35.38 8.36
CA TYR A 586 -0.69 34.83 7.79
C TYR A 586 0.22 35.88 7.17
N ILE A 587 1.51 35.77 7.47
CA ILE A 587 2.61 36.49 6.85
C ILE A 587 3.66 35.43 6.47
N ALA A 588 4.22 35.49 5.26
CA ALA A 588 5.27 34.56 4.86
C ALA A 588 6.53 34.75 5.74
N ASP A 589 7.22 33.68 6.12
CA ASP A 589 8.35 33.75 7.07
C ASP A 589 9.44 34.74 6.60
N ALA A 590 9.71 34.79 5.29
CA ALA A 590 10.67 35.71 4.66
C ALA A 590 10.24 37.19 4.68
N GLN A 591 9.04 37.51 5.17
CA GLN A 591 8.52 38.88 5.37
C GLN A 591 8.47 39.27 6.85
N THR A 592 9.13 38.50 7.73
CA THR A 592 9.16 38.72 9.18
C THR A 592 10.60 38.69 9.70
N ASP A 593 10.91 39.57 10.66
CA ASP A 593 12.27 39.69 11.23
C ASP A 593 12.70 38.46 12.04
N ASP A 594 11.76 37.62 12.48
CA ASP A 594 11.97 36.45 13.33
C ASP A 594 11.78 35.10 12.62
N ASN A 595 11.72 35.10 11.27
CA ASN A 595 11.40 33.92 10.46
C ASN A 595 10.05 33.26 10.81
N GLY A 596 9.09 34.05 11.28
CA GLY A 596 7.67 33.70 11.39
C GLY A 596 7.24 33.24 12.78
N ILE A 597 8.08 33.31 13.81
CA ILE A 597 7.80 32.79 15.16
C ILE A 597 6.60 33.50 15.80
N ALA A 598 6.62 34.83 15.86
CA ALA A 598 5.53 35.63 16.40
C ALA A 598 4.27 35.53 15.52
N ASN A 599 4.42 35.33 14.21
CA ASN A 599 3.28 35.15 13.31
C ASN A 599 2.60 33.78 13.53
N ASP A 600 3.38 32.69 13.63
CA ASP A 600 2.89 31.36 13.98
C ASP A 600 2.10 31.40 15.30
N LYS A 601 2.65 32.03 16.33
CA LYS A 601 2.00 32.19 17.64
C LYS A 601 0.68 32.97 17.57
N ASN A 602 0.65 34.07 16.81
CA ASN A 602 -0.55 34.88 16.62
C ASN A 602 -1.64 34.13 15.83
N MET A 603 -1.26 33.37 14.79
CA MET A 603 -2.19 32.50 14.06
C MET A 603 -2.72 31.36 14.94
N LYS A 604 -1.85 30.74 15.75
CA LYS A 604 -2.21 29.62 16.63
C LYS A 604 -3.19 30.04 17.72
N ASN A 605 -3.04 31.25 18.27
CA ASN A 605 -4.02 31.86 19.18
C ASN A 605 -5.41 32.07 18.53
N ARG A 606 -5.49 32.08 17.19
CA ARG A 606 -6.73 32.14 16.40
C ARG A 606 -7.18 30.75 15.93
N GLY A 607 -6.46 29.69 16.32
CA GLY A 607 -6.74 28.30 15.98
C GLY A 607 -6.26 27.85 14.59
N TYR A 608 -5.29 28.55 13.99
CA TYR A 608 -4.71 28.24 12.68
C TYR A 608 -3.18 28.13 12.74
N VAL A 609 -2.60 27.24 11.94
CA VAL A 609 -1.16 27.05 11.81
C VAL A 609 -0.82 26.97 10.31
N LYS A 610 0.35 27.50 9.92
CA LYS A 610 0.86 27.42 8.55
C LYS A 610 1.05 25.96 8.11
N GLY A 611 1.08 25.71 6.80
CA GLY A 611 1.44 24.41 6.24
C GLY A 611 2.79 23.86 6.77
N PRO A 612 3.05 22.55 6.58
CA PRO A 612 4.24 21.91 7.11
C PRO A 612 5.50 22.20 6.29
N THR A 613 6.65 21.85 6.86
CA THR A 613 7.99 22.10 6.31
C THR A 613 8.58 20.93 5.53
N THR A 614 7.80 19.85 5.29
CA THR A 614 8.29 18.56 4.80
C THR A 614 8.09 18.32 3.30
N TYR A 615 7.18 19.06 2.66
CA TYR A 615 6.90 18.94 1.22
C TYR A 615 6.74 20.30 0.53
N TYR A 616 7.04 20.29 -0.77
CA TYR A 616 6.68 21.32 -1.74
C TYR A 616 5.44 20.86 -2.52
N TYR A 617 4.74 21.79 -3.17
CA TYR A 617 3.89 21.47 -4.31
C TYR A 617 4.44 22.15 -5.57
N ASN A 618 4.07 21.64 -6.74
CA ASN A 618 4.49 22.18 -8.04
C ASN A 618 6.02 22.43 -8.15
N GLY A 619 6.82 21.45 -7.71
CA GLY A 619 8.29 21.43 -7.80
C GLY A 619 9.06 22.40 -6.91
N SER A 620 8.41 23.40 -6.29
CA SER A 620 9.14 24.61 -5.86
C SER A 620 8.55 25.37 -4.67
N ILE A 621 7.25 25.26 -4.40
CA ILE A 621 6.59 26.11 -3.39
C ILE A 621 6.39 25.30 -2.12
N LEU A 622 7.09 25.68 -1.05
CA LEU A 622 7.04 24.97 0.24
C LEU A 622 5.62 25.09 0.81
N ALA A 623 5.02 23.99 1.26
CA ALA A 623 3.65 23.98 1.77
C ALA A 623 3.41 25.04 2.88
N ARG A 624 4.39 25.25 3.75
CA ARG A 624 4.40 26.33 4.77
C ARG A 624 4.29 27.76 4.22
N ASN A 625 4.76 28.01 3.01
CA ASN A 625 4.83 29.34 2.40
C ASN A 625 3.55 29.71 1.63
N ASP A 626 2.58 28.81 1.52
CA ASP A 626 1.31 29.03 0.86
C ASP A 626 0.20 29.35 1.88
N ASN A 627 -0.65 30.32 1.54
CA ASN A 627 -1.78 30.73 2.38
C ASN A 627 -3.05 29.87 2.17
N SER A 628 -3.05 28.98 1.17
CA SER A 628 -4.09 27.98 0.92
C SER A 628 -3.85 26.67 1.66
N VAL A 629 -2.63 26.38 2.13
CA VAL A 629 -2.31 25.17 2.90
C VAL A 629 -2.55 25.42 4.38
N VAL A 630 -3.71 25.00 4.86
CA VAL A 630 -4.20 25.29 6.21
C VAL A 630 -3.98 24.10 7.13
N ARG A 631 -3.45 24.34 8.33
CA ARG A 631 -3.64 23.44 9.47
C ARG A 631 -4.57 24.10 10.49
N LYS A 632 -5.76 23.55 10.68
CA LYS A 632 -6.75 24.05 11.65
C LYS A 632 -6.62 23.26 12.95
N VAL A 633 -6.48 23.95 14.08
CA VAL A 633 -6.67 23.34 15.41
C VAL A 633 -8.16 23.07 15.59
N ILE A 634 -8.53 21.80 15.74
CA ILE A 634 -9.91 21.34 15.95
C ILE A 634 -10.27 21.52 17.42
N THR A 635 -9.47 20.94 18.32
CA THR A 635 -9.68 20.99 19.76
C THR A 635 -8.38 20.66 20.52
N THR A 636 -8.40 20.83 21.84
CA THR A 636 -7.43 20.21 22.76
C THR A 636 -8.23 19.30 23.69
N LYS A 637 -7.97 17.98 23.65
CA LYS A 637 -8.76 16.98 24.37
C LYS A 637 -7.84 15.95 25.04
N TYR A 638 -8.30 15.40 26.16
CA TYR A 638 -7.68 14.22 26.77
C TYR A 638 -8.18 12.97 26.03
N LEU A 639 -7.25 12.18 25.53
CA LEU A 639 -7.51 10.88 24.92
C LEU A 639 -7.09 9.83 25.95
N GLY A 640 -8.03 8.97 26.30
CA GLY A 640 -7.86 7.93 27.31
C GLY A 640 -7.65 6.55 26.67
N PRO A 641 -7.73 5.47 27.46
CA PRO A 641 -7.72 4.11 26.93
C PRO A 641 -9.02 3.84 26.15
N GLY A 642 -8.91 3.37 24.90
CA GLY A 642 -10.04 2.97 24.07
C GLY A 642 -10.01 3.59 22.67
N GLU A 643 -11.12 3.47 21.96
CA GLU A 643 -11.26 4.05 20.62
C GLU A 643 -11.75 5.49 20.68
N HIS A 644 -11.07 6.37 19.97
CA HIS A 644 -11.45 7.77 19.77
C HIS A 644 -11.84 8.01 18.31
N TRP A 645 -12.76 8.95 18.07
CA TRP A 645 -13.33 9.17 16.74
C TRP A 645 -13.40 10.65 16.37
N VAL A 646 -12.94 11.00 15.17
CA VAL A 646 -13.08 12.36 14.61
C VAL A 646 -14.14 12.39 13.52
N ARG A 647 -15.11 13.29 13.64
CA ARG A 647 -16.29 13.38 12.77
C ARG A 647 -16.35 14.71 12.03
N PHE A 648 -16.80 14.65 10.79
CA PHE A 648 -16.97 15.78 9.88
C PHE A 648 -18.41 15.82 9.38
N LYS A 649 -19.04 16.99 9.48
CA LYS A 649 -20.41 17.21 8.99
C LYS A 649 -20.50 18.50 8.19
N ASN A 650 -21.10 18.45 7.01
CA ASN A 650 -21.52 19.65 6.29
C ASN A 650 -22.70 20.31 7.04
N VAL A 651 -22.57 21.60 7.38
CA VAL A 651 -23.62 22.34 8.10
C VAL A 651 -24.52 23.19 7.21
N LYS A 652 -24.41 23.07 5.89
CA LYS A 652 -25.20 23.85 4.95
C LYS A 652 -26.06 22.95 4.06
N GLU A 653 -27.37 23.17 4.15
CA GLU A 653 -28.39 22.33 3.50
C GLU A 653 -28.70 22.77 2.05
N ASP A 654 -28.32 24.00 1.65
CA ASP A 654 -28.54 24.57 0.30
C ASP A 654 -27.27 24.55 -0.59
N ASP A 655 -26.48 23.47 -0.55
CA ASP A 655 -25.23 23.34 -1.34
C ASP A 655 -25.43 22.85 -2.78
N ASN A 656 -26.65 22.36 -3.13
CA ASN A 656 -26.98 21.68 -4.38
C ASN A 656 -26.07 20.47 -4.71
N GLY A 657 -25.59 19.75 -3.69
CA GLY A 657 -24.71 18.57 -3.83
C GLY A 657 -23.28 18.89 -4.29
N LYS A 658 -22.86 20.16 -4.22
CA LYS A 658 -21.56 20.66 -4.70
C LYS A 658 -20.57 21.03 -3.60
N ALA A 659 -20.93 20.91 -2.32
CA ALA A 659 -19.99 21.10 -1.22
C ALA A 659 -18.78 20.17 -1.39
N GLN A 660 -17.58 20.72 -1.47
CA GLN A 660 -16.35 19.94 -1.42
C GLN A 660 -15.72 20.01 -0.03
N PHE A 661 -15.34 18.85 0.48
CA PHE A 661 -14.51 18.72 1.67
C PHE A 661 -13.29 17.88 1.32
N MET A 662 -12.19 18.57 1.07
CA MET A 662 -10.88 17.95 0.96
C MET A 662 -10.27 17.91 2.35
N HIS A 663 -9.98 16.71 2.83
CA HIS A 663 -9.30 16.47 4.10
C HIS A 663 -8.05 15.63 3.83
N ASP A 664 -6.91 16.22 4.17
CA ASP A 664 -5.59 15.76 3.73
C ASP A 664 -4.97 14.85 4.80
N TYR A 665 -4.72 15.42 5.98
CA TYR A 665 -4.15 14.70 7.11
C TYR A 665 -4.71 15.16 8.46
N LEU A 666 -4.67 14.24 9.43
CA LEU A 666 -4.86 14.48 10.85
C LEU A 666 -3.47 14.74 11.48
N GLU A 667 -3.36 15.72 12.39
CA GLU A 667 -2.24 15.77 13.33
C GLU A 667 -2.76 15.55 14.76
N ILE A 668 -2.09 14.70 15.53
CA ILE A 668 -2.32 14.52 16.96
C ILE A 668 -1.04 14.92 17.68
N VAL A 669 -1.05 16.06 18.39
CA VAL A 669 0.16 16.67 18.93
C VAL A 669 0.12 16.67 20.46
N PRO A 670 1.03 15.97 21.16
CA PRO A 670 1.08 15.97 22.62
C PRO A 670 1.24 17.39 23.15
N VAL A 671 0.47 17.78 24.18
CA VAL A 671 0.56 19.14 24.75
C VAL A 671 1.97 19.46 25.29
N GLY A 672 2.72 18.44 25.74
CA GLY A 672 4.13 18.57 26.11
C GLY A 672 5.03 19.03 24.95
N TYR A 673 4.75 18.59 23.72
CA TYR A 673 5.52 18.93 22.53
C TYR A 673 5.25 20.35 22.02
N LEU A 674 4.05 20.91 22.24
CA LEU A 674 3.65 22.22 21.70
C LEU A 674 4.62 23.37 22.08
N ARG A 675 5.37 23.24 23.18
CA ARG A 675 6.41 24.19 23.59
C ARG A 675 7.61 24.24 22.64
N ARG A 676 7.89 23.15 21.91
CA ARG A 676 8.92 23.06 20.88
C ARG A 676 8.49 23.70 19.55
N GLU A 677 7.21 24.06 19.36
CA GLU A 677 6.76 24.73 18.13
C GLU A 677 7.13 26.22 18.07
N ASP A 678 7.52 26.84 19.18
CA ASP A 678 7.94 28.25 19.23
C ASP A 678 9.41 28.45 18.79
N ILE A 679 10.14 27.41 18.34
CA ILE A 679 11.55 27.49 17.90
C ILE A 679 11.69 28.00 16.43
N PRO A 680 12.85 28.57 16.05
CA PRO A 680 13.09 29.09 14.70
C PRO A 680 12.97 28.05 13.58
N LEU A 681 12.62 28.51 12.36
CA LEU A 681 12.45 27.63 11.19
C LEU A 681 13.71 26.81 10.85
N GLU A 682 14.92 27.37 11.03
CA GLU A 682 16.17 26.64 10.82
C GLU A 682 16.38 25.52 11.82
N GLU A 683 15.84 25.66 13.04
CA GLU A 683 15.89 24.64 14.08
C GLU A 683 14.81 23.58 13.85
N LYS A 684 13.61 23.97 13.38
CA LYS A 684 12.55 23.05 12.90
C LYS A 684 12.94 22.21 11.67
N ARG A 685 14.00 22.59 10.95
CA ARG A 685 14.53 21.89 9.76
C ARG A 685 15.70 20.95 10.08
N LYS A 686 16.43 21.22 11.17
CA LYS A 686 17.42 20.33 11.75
C LYS A 686 16.72 19.25 12.56
#